data_AF-A0A946QQQ1-F1
#
_entry.id   AF-A0A946QQQ1-F1
#
_cell.length_a   1.000
_cell.length_b   1.000
_cell.length_c   1.000
_cell.angle_alpha   90.00
_cell.angle_beta   90.00
_cell.angle_gamma   90.00
#
_symmetry.space_group_name_H-M   'P 1'
#
loop_
_entity.id
_entity.type
_entity.pdbx_description
1 polymer ?
#
loop_
_entity_poly.entity_id
_entity_poly.type
_entity_poly.pdbx_seq_one_letter_code
_entity_poly.pdbx_strand_id
1 'polypeptide(L)'
;MDRSKFLIITVFFVLFAPLTQIATAQNSKLTTGEWLQNWYLAGPFLLEEGIDEYKHLEGFENDFLESLGGETNPKIEDGTPIKYDGETVNWKYFNSPESIINLDKQISKKSFVAAYAYAEIESDFEGVFILALGSNDGGRLWFNGEQVWDCTDARGFIEDDDLIPVAVKKGKNKILLKVEERGNTWAFAMRFFPFNLSEFVNTQALFQVNVRNNGIPELHFSLRESVAEELFKSVQLEIIDDIGENTIWKWSWSATQNMVLPVGSDKFQKNKLKIKATLTNGELWHKEIPFASGNFINHTFFENESTDYVIIIGEDASESEQWAAKELQHWLEQVSGAKFPIKTDEVEIVEKEIIIGYNKHSLSLFGADTKIPSDTDETYLYKNEGAKILLLGGKERGSMYAVFSFLENEFGCRWYTPLVSVIPSKKEYLFNYINHTESPTLQVRNDFYYEAFDPIWAARNKINGAMNFREQKGGVEGYWSVHTFFPFMPPAEYYDNHPEYYSLIDGERVHERAQLCLTNPDVLDIITERLRETIRKNPEYLIYSVSQNDWRNPCQCEKCQAIAKKEGSESGPIIWFVNQVAERIKDEFPDKYVGTLAYQYTRKPPTNIVPHENVVVRFCSIECCFAHDFNSCEQNAEFIGDLEGWAAIAPHMYIWDYVVNFSHYILPYPNFKVLQSNIKTFIDNKAIGIMEQAAYQSRGGEFAELRAYLIGKLLWNVNVDVDEVIDDFMVGYYGRSGQYVRAYFDFLHGRLTPDTHIHLGLRPDDILFSGDFVREAEKIFDQAERVAENEEILNRVEMARLPIMYLKCLRSPIEAKYDGTYERFNEVVKREGITHFAERGKVHVDSFHRQMELAK
;
A
#
# COMPACT_ATOMS: atom_id res chain seq x y z
N MET A 1 -80.87 -4.10 -3.09
CA MET A 1 -80.58 -2.68 -3.40
C MET A 1 -79.56 -2.71 -4.52
N ASP A 2 -79.73 -2.17 -5.72
CA ASP A 2 -80.85 -1.56 -6.43
C ASP A 2 -80.52 -1.72 -7.94
N ARG A 3 -81.56 -1.56 -8.76
CA ARG A 3 -81.75 -1.72 -10.20
C ARG A 3 -80.70 -0.96 -11.04
N SER A 4 -80.39 -1.30 -12.30
CA SER A 4 -81.26 -1.43 -13.49
C SER A 4 -80.45 -1.99 -14.69
N LYS A 5 -80.87 -3.03 -15.45
CA LYS A 5 -81.87 -3.05 -16.56
C LYS A 5 -81.52 -2.05 -17.69
N PHE A 6 -81.45 -2.33 -19.00
CA PHE A 6 -81.95 -3.39 -19.91
C PHE A 6 -81.30 -3.16 -21.32
N LEU A 7 -81.09 -4.18 -22.18
CA LEU A 7 -81.73 -4.36 -23.53
C LEU A 7 -81.03 -5.42 -24.44
N ILE A 8 -81.65 -6.60 -24.54
CA ILE A 8 -82.18 -7.33 -25.73
C ILE A 8 -81.33 -7.61 -27.00
N ILE A 9 -81.09 -8.92 -27.21
CA ILE A 9 -81.36 -9.83 -28.37
C ILE A 9 -80.88 -9.41 -29.79
N THR A 10 -80.03 -10.22 -30.43
CA THR A 10 -80.37 -11.27 -31.45
C THR A 10 -79.17 -11.64 -32.32
N VAL A 11 -79.00 -12.95 -32.50
CA VAL A 11 -78.02 -13.67 -33.32
C VAL A 11 -78.23 -13.44 -34.83
N PHE A 12 -77.14 -13.30 -35.59
CA PHE A 12 -77.08 -13.73 -37.00
C PHE A 12 -75.68 -14.30 -37.32
N PHE A 13 -75.67 -15.51 -37.89
CA PHE A 13 -74.52 -16.21 -38.46
C PHE A 13 -74.22 -15.66 -39.86
N VAL A 14 -72.95 -15.36 -40.20
CA VAL A 14 -72.40 -15.50 -41.57
C VAL A 14 -70.89 -15.81 -41.51
N LEU A 15 -70.49 -16.80 -42.32
CA LEU A 15 -69.15 -17.34 -42.51
C LEU A 15 -68.18 -16.43 -43.31
N PHE A 16 -66.90 -16.52 -42.92
CA PHE A 16 -65.63 -16.51 -43.69
C PHE A 16 -65.25 -15.36 -44.65
N ALA A 17 -64.11 -14.74 -44.33
CA ALA A 17 -62.87 -14.84 -45.13
C ALA A 17 -61.65 -14.53 -44.22
N PRO A 18 -60.57 -15.34 -44.19
CA PRO A 18 -59.35 -14.93 -43.52
C PRO A 18 -58.54 -14.04 -44.47
N LEU A 19 -58.31 -12.80 -44.06
CA LEU A 19 -57.22 -12.00 -44.61
C LEU A 19 -55.91 -12.63 -44.17
N THR A 20 -55.08 -13.01 -45.14
CA THR A 20 -53.68 -13.39 -44.94
C THR A 20 -52.91 -12.20 -44.38
N GLN A 21 -52.54 -12.29 -43.10
CA GLN A 21 -51.61 -11.38 -42.46
C GLN A 21 -50.20 -11.89 -42.72
N ILE A 22 -49.44 -11.17 -43.54
CA ILE A 22 -48.01 -11.42 -43.74
C ILE A 22 -47.32 -11.07 -42.43
N ALA A 23 -46.81 -12.07 -41.72
CA ALA A 23 -45.99 -11.87 -40.54
C ALA A 23 -44.59 -11.41 -41.00
N THR A 24 -44.38 -10.09 -41.01
CA THR A 24 -43.03 -9.53 -40.97
C THR A 24 -42.55 -9.63 -39.52
N ALA A 25 -41.33 -10.14 -39.30
CA ALA A 25 -40.76 -10.23 -37.96
C ALA A 25 -40.65 -8.81 -37.36
N GLN A 26 -41.55 -8.46 -36.46
CA GLN A 26 -41.52 -7.18 -35.76
C GLN A 26 -40.69 -7.36 -34.48
N ASN A 27 -39.42 -6.96 -34.60
CA ASN A 27 -38.42 -6.56 -33.61
C ASN A 27 -38.62 -7.02 -32.16
N SER A 28 -37.82 -7.99 -31.71
CA SER A 28 -37.48 -8.09 -30.28
C SER A 28 -36.69 -6.85 -29.92
N LYS A 29 -37.27 -5.99 -29.07
CA LYS A 29 -36.55 -4.89 -28.45
C LYS A 29 -35.33 -5.45 -27.72
N LEU A 30 -34.19 -4.77 -27.82
CA LEU A 30 -32.97 -5.17 -27.12
C LEU A 30 -33.24 -5.09 -25.61
N THR A 31 -33.25 -6.24 -24.95
CA THR A 31 -33.29 -6.39 -23.49
C THR A 31 -32.02 -7.13 -23.05
N THR A 32 -31.26 -6.55 -22.13
CA THR A 32 -30.05 -7.19 -21.62
C THR A 32 -30.38 -8.42 -20.77
N GLY A 33 -29.56 -9.46 -20.89
CA GLY A 33 -29.71 -10.75 -20.21
C GLY A 33 -30.66 -11.73 -20.89
N GLU A 34 -31.49 -11.28 -21.83
CA GLU A 34 -32.45 -12.14 -22.56
C GLU A 34 -31.81 -12.79 -23.80
N TRP A 35 -32.18 -14.05 -24.06
CA TRP A 35 -31.73 -14.80 -25.22
C TRP A 35 -32.43 -14.34 -26.51
N LEU A 36 -31.67 -14.23 -27.59
CA LEU A 36 -32.25 -13.99 -28.91
C LEU A 36 -32.97 -15.24 -29.41
N GLN A 37 -34.29 -15.13 -29.57
CA GLN A 37 -35.14 -16.26 -29.96
C GLN A 37 -35.61 -16.19 -31.43
N ASN A 38 -35.53 -15.02 -32.06
CA ASN A 38 -36.04 -14.80 -33.42
C ASN A 38 -34.89 -14.81 -34.43
N TRP A 39 -34.88 -15.80 -35.31
CA TRP A 39 -33.82 -15.98 -36.31
C TRP A 39 -34.39 -16.31 -37.67
N TYR A 40 -33.79 -15.78 -38.72
CA TYR A 40 -33.84 -16.35 -40.06
C TYR A 40 -32.66 -17.29 -40.20
N LEU A 41 -32.90 -18.53 -40.62
CA LEU A 41 -31.86 -19.54 -40.79
C LEU A 41 -31.78 -19.95 -42.26
N ALA A 42 -30.55 -20.12 -42.77
CA ALA A 42 -30.31 -20.64 -44.11
C ALA A 42 -29.10 -21.59 -44.10
N GLY A 43 -29.28 -22.76 -44.69
CA GLY A 43 -28.26 -23.79 -44.84
C GLY A 43 -28.92 -25.14 -45.15
N PRO A 44 -28.14 -26.23 -45.21
CA PRO A 44 -26.69 -26.26 -45.11
C PRO A 44 -26.01 -25.85 -46.44
N PHE A 45 -24.87 -25.19 -46.36
CA PHE A 45 -23.95 -24.96 -47.49
C PHE A 45 -22.79 -25.94 -47.40
N LEU A 46 -22.46 -26.63 -48.49
CA LEU A 46 -21.38 -27.62 -48.48
C LEU A 46 -20.01 -26.95 -48.30
N LEU A 47 -19.20 -27.52 -47.42
CA LEU A 47 -17.79 -27.20 -47.21
C LEU A 47 -16.97 -28.47 -47.49
N GLU A 48 -15.66 -28.30 -47.66
CA GLU A 48 -14.76 -29.46 -47.83
C GLU A 48 -14.33 -30.01 -46.46
N GLU A 49 -14.15 -31.33 -46.39
CA GLU A 49 -13.69 -32.01 -45.18
C GLU A 49 -12.26 -31.54 -44.82
N GLY A 50 -12.09 -31.09 -43.58
CA GLY A 50 -10.83 -30.58 -43.06
C GLY A 50 -10.46 -31.24 -41.73
N ILE A 51 -9.17 -31.54 -41.55
CA ILE A 51 -8.62 -32.20 -40.34
C ILE A 51 -7.88 -31.23 -39.41
N ASP A 52 -7.73 -29.97 -39.80
CA ASP A 52 -7.06 -28.93 -39.00
C ASP A 52 -8.10 -28.24 -38.11
N GLU A 53 -8.08 -28.54 -36.81
CA GLU A 53 -9.03 -28.03 -35.83
C GLU A 53 -8.86 -26.52 -35.54
N TYR A 54 -7.81 -25.88 -36.06
CA TYR A 54 -7.47 -24.46 -35.81
C TYR A 54 -7.62 -23.57 -37.05
N LYS A 55 -8.29 -24.04 -38.10
CA LYS A 55 -8.58 -23.27 -39.32
C LYS A 55 -9.97 -23.59 -39.79
N HIS A 56 -10.72 -22.59 -40.24
CA HIS A 56 -12.00 -22.81 -40.91
C HIS A 56 -11.93 -23.89 -42.00
N LEU A 57 -13.04 -24.61 -42.19
CA LEU A 57 -13.16 -25.60 -43.26
C LEU A 57 -12.97 -24.93 -44.63
N GLU A 58 -12.37 -25.66 -45.57
CA GLU A 58 -12.16 -25.13 -46.92
C GLU A 58 -13.52 -24.84 -47.59
N GLY A 59 -13.62 -23.65 -48.18
CA GLY A 59 -14.88 -23.09 -48.69
C GLY A 59 -15.66 -22.23 -47.68
N PHE A 60 -15.25 -22.16 -46.40
CA PHE A 60 -15.91 -21.28 -45.42
C PHE A 60 -15.81 -19.80 -45.79
N GLU A 61 -14.73 -19.39 -46.45
CA GLU A 61 -14.52 -18.01 -46.92
C GLU A 61 -15.46 -17.60 -48.08
N ASN A 62 -16.23 -18.53 -48.65
CA ASN A 62 -17.18 -18.22 -49.70
C ASN A 62 -18.38 -17.43 -49.14
N ASP A 63 -18.64 -16.24 -49.67
CA ASP A 63 -19.84 -15.46 -49.38
C ASP A 63 -21.04 -16.04 -50.15
N PHE A 64 -21.81 -16.94 -49.53
CA PHE A 64 -23.00 -17.51 -50.17
C PHE A 64 -24.16 -16.50 -50.29
N LEU A 65 -24.03 -15.31 -49.70
CA LEU A 65 -25.03 -14.25 -49.70
C LEU A 65 -24.70 -13.15 -50.71
N GLU A 66 -23.69 -13.30 -51.58
CA GLU A 66 -23.26 -12.30 -52.56
C GLU A 66 -24.44 -11.72 -53.37
N SER A 67 -25.35 -12.60 -53.84
CA SER A 67 -26.55 -12.21 -54.58
C SER A 67 -27.60 -11.44 -53.77
N LEU A 68 -27.50 -11.44 -52.44
CA LEU A 68 -28.39 -10.79 -51.48
C LEU A 68 -27.71 -9.62 -50.74
N GLY A 69 -26.60 -9.09 -51.26
CA GLY A 69 -25.88 -7.97 -50.65
C GLY A 69 -24.67 -8.38 -49.81
N GLY A 70 -24.32 -9.66 -49.79
CA GLY A 70 -23.16 -10.23 -49.13
C GLY A 70 -23.25 -10.26 -47.60
N GLU A 71 -22.22 -10.80 -46.97
CA GLU A 71 -22.15 -10.96 -45.50
C GLU A 71 -22.15 -9.62 -44.74
N THR A 72 -21.70 -8.54 -45.39
CA THR A 72 -21.66 -7.19 -44.79
C THR A 72 -22.98 -6.42 -44.87
N ASN A 73 -23.89 -6.72 -45.80
CA ASN A 73 -25.18 -6.03 -45.87
C ASN A 73 -26.28 -6.93 -46.44
N PRO A 74 -26.59 -8.03 -45.76
CA PRO A 74 -27.54 -9.00 -46.25
C PRO A 74 -28.95 -8.39 -46.28
N LYS A 75 -29.69 -8.69 -47.36
CA LYS A 75 -31.10 -8.34 -47.58
C LYS A 75 -31.93 -9.62 -47.44
N ILE A 76 -32.40 -9.88 -46.22
CA ILE A 76 -33.03 -11.14 -45.85
C ILE A 76 -34.53 -10.96 -45.60
N GLU A 77 -35.33 -11.78 -46.28
CA GLU A 77 -36.78 -11.94 -46.05
C GLU A 77 -37.12 -13.44 -46.02
N ASP A 78 -38.21 -13.81 -45.32
CA ASP A 78 -38.64 -15.21 -45.23
C ASP A 78 -38.88 -15.82 -46.63
N GLY A 79 -38.38 -17.03 -46.86
CA GLY A 79 -38.50 -17.73 -48.14
C GLY A 79 -37.64 -17.19 -49.28
N THR A 80 -36.78 -16.19 -49.03
CA THR A 80 -35.85 -15.68 -50.06
C THR A 80 -34.87 -16.80 -50.48
N PRO A 81 -34.76 -17.12 -51.77
CA PRO A 81 -33.89 -18.19 -52.25
C PRO A 81 -32.43 -17.72 -52.37
N ILE A 82 -31.52 -18.57 -51.90
CA ILE A 82 -30.08 -18.52 -52.14
C ILE A 82 -29.76 -19.63 -53.14
N LYS A 83 -29.17 -19.27 -54.27
CA LYS A 83 -28.73 -20.23 -55.28
C LYS A 83 -27.24 -20.47 -55.13
N TYR A 84 -26.86 -21.72 -54.93
CA TYR A 84 -25.46 -22.13 -54.78
C TYR A 84 -25.29 -23.53 -55.38
N ASP A 85 -24.27 -23.70 -56.22
CA ASP A 85 -23.89 -24.99 -56.84
C ASP A 85 -25.06 -25.82 -57.43
N GLY A 86 -25.99 -25.15 -58.12
CA GLY A 86 -27.17 -25.80 -58.70
C GLY A 86 -28.30 -26.14 -57.72
N GLU A 87 -28.07 -25.98 -56.41
CA GLU A 87 -29.05 -26.12 -55.34
C GLU A 87 -29.73 -24.78 -55.02
N THR A 88 -30.89 -24.85 -54.36
CA THR A 88 -31.60 -23.67 -53.84
C THR A 88 -31.90 -23.86 -52.36
N VAL A 89 -31.27 -23.05 -51.52
CA VAL A 89 -31.51 -22.97 -50.07
C VAL A 89 -32.41 -21.76 -49.81
N ASN A 90 -33.49 -21.92 -49.07
CA ASN A 90 -34.37 -20.79 -48.73
C ASN A 90 -34.13 -20.35 -47.30
N TRP A 91 -34.13 -19.04 -47.07
CA TRP A 91 -34.24 -18.51 -45.71
C TRP A 91 -35.53 -18.96 -45.07
N LYS A 92 -35.46 -19.37 -43.81
CA LYS A 92 -36.61 -19.79 -43.03
C LYS A 92 -36.64 -19.06 -41.69
N TYR A 93 -37.75 -18.38 -41.43
CA TYR A 93 -37.99 -17.82 -40.11
C TYR A 93 -38.19 -18.92 -39.05
N PHE A 94 -37.52 -18.74 -37.92
CA PHE A 94 -37.54 -19.62 -36.76
C PHE A 94 -37.62 -18.80 -35.47
N ASN A 95 -38.64 -19.08 -34.67
CA ASN A 95 -38.75 -18.59 -33.30
C ASN A 95 -38.45 -19.76 -32.35
N SER A 96 -37.38 -19.64 -31.56
CA SER A 96 -36.93 -20.67 -30.63
C SER A 96 -37.62 -20.54 -29.27
N PRO A 97 -38.18 -21.62 -28.71
CA PRO A 97 -38.64 -21.65 -27.33
C PRO A 97 -37.49 -21.84 -26.32
N GLU A 98 -36.30 -22.18 -26.78
CA GLU A 98 -35.10 -22.50 -25.98
C GLU A 98 -33.99 -21.46 -26.23
N SER A 99 -33.03 -21.34 -25.31
CA SER A 99 -31.85 -20.45 -25.45
C SER A 99 -30.90 -20.91 -26.56
N ILE A 100 -30.77 -22.23 -26.74
CA ILE A 100 -29.85 -22.86 -27.69
C ILE A 100 -30.57 -23.12 -29.02
N ILE A 101 -30.04 -22.55 -30.10
CA ILE A 101 -30.50 -22.80 -31.47
C ILE A 101 -29.80 -24.06 -31.99
N ASN A 102 -30.50 -25.20 -31.91
CA ASN A 102 -29.99 -26.48 -32.39
C ASN A 102 -30.10 -26.61 -33.93
N LEU A 103 -28.97 -26.51 -34.63
CA LEU A 103 -28.91 -26.51 -36.09
C LEU A 103 -29.06 -27.93 -36.68
N ASP A 104 -28.81 -29.00 -35.93
CA ASP A 104 -29.14 -30.37 -36.34
C ASP A 104 -30.64 -30.55 -36.64
N LYS A 105 -31.47 -29.94 -35.80
CA LYS A 105 -32.93 -29.98 -35.93
C LYS A 105 -33.45 -28.99 -36.97
N GLN A 106 -32.86 -27.79 -37.04
CA GLN A 106 -33.40 -26.71 -37.86
C GLN A 106 -32.85 -26.67 -39.29
N ILE A 107 -31.60 -27.09 -39.50
CA ILE A 107 -30.90 -27.01 -40.77
C ILE A 107 -30.53 -28.40 -41.31
N SER A 108 -29.61 -29.13 -40.67
CA SER A 108 -29.14 -30.42 -41.17
C SER A 108 -28.29 -31.18 -40.17
N LYS A 109 -28.25 -32.51 -40.28
CA LYS A 109 -27.29 -33.39 -39.58
C LYS A 109 -26.05 -33.74 -40.42
N LYS A 110 -25.87 -33.08 -41.56
CA LYS A 110 -24.69 -33.29 -42.42
C LYS A 110 -23.48 -32.62 -41.77
N SER A 111 -22.35 -33.30 -41.76
CA SER A 111 -21.05 -32.71 -41.40
C SER A 111 -20.42 -32.00 -42.58
N PHE A 112 -19.45 -31.12 -42.30
CA PHE A 112 -18.73 -30.30 -43.27
C PHE A 112 -19.66 -29.37 -44.04
N VAL A 113 -20.43 -28.59 -43.28
CA VAL A 113 -21.38 -27.62 -43.82
C VAL A 113 -21.33 -26.31 -43.06
N ALA A 114 -21.80 -25.22 -43.67
CA ALA A 114 -22.09 -23.95 -42.99
C ALA A 114 -23.59 -23.67 -42.95
N ALA A 115 -24.01 -22.82 -42.00
CA ALA A 115 -25.30 -22.17 -42.00
C ALA A 115 -25.17 -20.70 -41.60
N TYR A 116 -26.08 -19.88 -42.10
CA TYR A 116 -26.27 -18.53 -41.61
C TYR A 116 -27.47 -18.45 -40.66
N ALA A 117 -27.31 -17.64 -39.63
CA ALA A 117 -28.37 -17.16 -38.77
C ALA A 117 -28.40 -15.64 -38.81
N TYR A 118 -29.55 -15.07 -39.18
CA TYR A 118 -29.76 -13.63 -39.29
C TYR A 118 -30.85 -13.17 -38.33
N ALA A 119 -30.61 -12.08 -37.62
CA ALA A 119 -31.58 -11.45 -36.74
C ALA A 119 -31.51 -9.93 -36.84
N GLU A 120 -32.62 -9.28 -36.50
CA GLU A 120 -32.71 -7.83 -36.39
C GLU A 120 -33.27 -7.49 -35.02
N ILE A 121 -32.59 -6.58 -34.33
CA ILE A 121 -32.99 -6.11 -33.01
C ILE A 121 -33.23 -4.60 -33.05
N GLU A 122 -34.19 -4.12 -32.26
CA GLU A 122 -34.46 -2.70 -32.13
C GLU A 122 -33.99 -2.20 -30.77
N SER A 123 -33.15 -1.17 -30.75
CA SER A 123 -32.63 -0.57 -29.51
C SER A 123 -33.17 0.84 -29.32
N ASP A 124 -33.67 1.13 -28.13
CA ASP A 124 -34.00 2.51 -27.73
C ASP A 124 -32.75 3.34 -27.39
N PHE A 125 -31.63 2.67 -27.21
CA PHE A 125 -30.36 3.22 -26.74
C PHE A 125 -29.29 3.13 -27.83
N GLU A 126 -28.36 4.06 -27.77
CA GLU A 126 -27.13 4.06 -28.56
C GLU A 126 -25.97 3.93 -27.58
N GLY A 127 -24.97 3.10 -27.93
CA GLY A 127 -23.80 2.87 -27.10
C GLY A 127 -23.18 1.48 -27.27
N VAL A 128 -22.18 1.19 -26.45
CA VAL A 128 -21.47 -0.10 -26.47
C VAL A 128 -22.19 -1.13 -25.60
N PHE A 129 -22.35 -2.35 -26.13
CA PHE A 129 -22.89 -3.51 -25.41
C PHE A 129 -21.94 -4.70 -25.56
N ILE A 130 -22.03 -5.68 -24.65
CA ILE A 130 -21.39 -6.99 -24.83
C ILE A 130 -22.40 -7.92 -25.49
N LEU A 131 -22.06 -8.41 -26.69
CA LEU A 131 -22.75 -9.51 -27.33
C LEU A 131 -22.07 -10.80 -26.88
N ALA A 132 -22.76 -11.58 -26.04
CA ALA A 132 -22.30 -12.87 -25.57
C ALA A 132 -22.74 -13.95 -26.56
N LEU A 133 -21.78 -14.73 -27.07
CA LEU A 133 -21.98 -15.78 -28.07
C LEU A 133 -21.44 -17.10 -27.54
N GLY A 134 -22.26 -18.15 -27.64
CA GLY A 134 -21.79 -19.54 -27.59
C GLY A 134 -21.99 -20.19 -28.95
N SER A 135 -20.98 -20.88 -29.48
CA SER A 135 -21.11 -21.73 -30.68
C SER A 135 -20.50 -23.10 -30.42
N ASN A 136 -21.09 -24.13 -31.03
CA ASN A 136 -20.44 -25.40 -31.26
C ASN A 136 -19.73 -25.30 -32.62
N ASP A 137 -18.45 -25.62 -32.65
CA ASP A 137 -17.50 -25.30 -33.71
C ASP A 137 -17.32 -23.79 -33.98
N GLY A 138 -16.47 -23.49 -34.96
CA GLY A 138 -16.08 -22.15 -35.36
C GLY A 138 -17.16 -21.39 -36.12
N GLY A 139 -16.88 -20.12 -36.38
CA GLY A 139 -17.77 -19.26 -37.13
C GLY A 139 -17.27 -17.84 -37.29
N ARG A 140 -18.11 -17.02 -37.91
CA ARG A 140 -17.86 -15.59 -38.14
C ARG A 140 -19.14 -14.79 -37.90
N LEU A 141 -19.02 -13.66 -37.21
CA LEU A 141 -20.14 -12.81 -36.82
C LEU A 141 -19.95 -11.41 -37.39
N TRP A 142 -21.01 -10.90 -38.01
CA TRP A 142 -21.15 -9.52 -38.43
C TRP A 142 -22.25 -8.83 -37.63
N PHE A 143 -21.93 -7.65 -37.10
CA PHE A 143 -22.87 -6.77 -36.43
C PHE A 143 -22.93 -5.44 -37.19
N ASN A 144 -24.11 -5.06 -37.66
CA ASN A 144 -24.31 -3.88 -38.53
C ASN A 144 -23.39 -3.85 -39.77
N GLY A 145 -22.98 -5.03 -40.25
CA GLY A 145 -22.12 -5.20 -41.42
C GLY A 145 -20.62 -5.18 -41.15
N GLU A 146 -20.21 -4.89 -39.93
CA GLU A 146 -18.82 -5.02 -39.50
C GLU A 146 -18.56 -6.43 -38.97
N GLN A 147 -17.47 -7.07 -39.38
CA GLN A 147 -17.02 -8.34 -38.80
C GLN A 147 -16.47 -8.10 -37.39
N VAL A 148 -17.22 -8.52 -36.38
CA VAL A 148 -16.89 -8.27 -34.96
C VAL A 148 -16.27 -9.48 -34.27
N TRP A 149 -16.41 -10.69 -34.84
CA TRP A 149 -15.85 -11.92 -34.30
C TRP A 149 -15.58 -12.96 -35.39
N ASP A 150 -14.51 -13.73 -35.19
CA ASP A 150 -14.04 -14.79 -36.09
C ASP A 150 -13.31 -15.85 -35.26
N CYS A 151 -13.81 -17.08 -35.24
CA CYS A 151 -13.24 -18.19 -34.47
C CYS A 151 -13.10 -19.42 -35.35
N THR A 152 -11.87 -19.91 -35.46
CA THR A 152 -11.50 -21.05 -36.32
C THR A 152 -11.59 -22.41 -35.62
N ASP A 153 -11.77 -22.41 -34.30
CA ASP A 153 -11.55 -23.57 -33.46
C ASP A 153 -12.72 -24.56 -33.54
N ALA A 154 -12.41 -25.84 -33.69
CA ALA A 154 -13.38 -26.91 -33.44
C ALA A 154 -13.61 -27.03 -31.92
N ARG A 155 -14.85 -26.80 -31.45
CA ARG A 155 -15.14 -26.68 -30.01
C ARG A 155 -16.55 -27.10 -29.64
N GLY A 156 -16.73 -27.56 -28.40
CA GLY A 156 -18.06 -27.83 -27.86
C GLY A 156 -18.81 -26.55 -27.50
N PHE A 157 -20.15 -26.62 -27.52
CA PHE A 157 -20.99 -25.50 -27.11
C PHE A 157 -20.83 -25.16 -25.61
N ILE A 158 -20.52 -23.90 -25.33
CA ILE A 158 -20.55 -23.29 -24.00
C ILE A 158 -21.36 -21.99 -24.10
N GLU A 159 -22.27 -21.74 -23.16
CA GLU A 159 -23.03 -20.48 -23.09
C GLU A 159 -22.10 -19.31 -22.75
N ASP A 160 -22.25 -18.19 -23.45
CA ASP A 160 -21.46 -16.95 -23.27
C ASP A 160 -19.93 -17.11 -23.38
N ASP A 161 -19.47 -18.10 -24.15
CA ASP A 161 -18.04 -18.42 -24.30
C ASP A 161 -17.23 -17.23 -24.86
N ASP A 162 -17.80 -16.51 -25.83
CA ASP A 162 -17.23 -15.30 -26.40
C ASP A 162 -17.99 -14.04 -25.96
N LEU A 163 -17.26 -13.09 -25.37
CA LEU A 163 -17.78 -11.78 -24.98
C LEU A 163 -17.28 -10.70 -25.96
N ILE A 164 -18.15 -10.24 -26.84
CA ILE A 164 -17.78 -9.41 -28.00
C ILE A 164 -18.37 -8.00 -27.84
N PRO A 165 -17.55 -6.96 -27.63
CA PRO A 165 -18.03 -5.58 -27.61
C PRO A 165 -18.56 -5.17 -29.00
N VAL A 166 -19.76 -4.61 -29.04
CA VAL A 166 -20.39 -4.12 -30.28
C VAL A 166 -21.02 -2.74 -30.08
N ALA A 167 -20.92 -1.89 -31.11
CA ALA A 167 -21.52 -0.56 -31.14
C ALA A 167 -22.98 -0.65 -31.61
N VAL A 168 -23.91 -0.54 -30.66
CA VAL A 168 -25.36 -0.57 -30.91
C VAL A 168 -25.84 0.83 -31.25
N LYS A 169 -26.55 0.95 -32.38
CA LYS A 169 -27.17 2.20 -32.82
C LYS A 169 -28.59 2.30 -32.33
N LYS A 170 -29.08 3.51 -32.11
CA LYS A 170 -30.51 3.70 -31.86
C LYS A 170 -31.34 3.25 -33.07
N GLY A 171 -32.41 2.51 -32.81
CA GLY A 171 -33.24 1.88 -33.83
C GLY A 171 -32.74 0.49 -34.21
N LYS A 172 -32.79 0.18 -35.50
CA LYS A 172 -32.61 -1.18 -36.01
C LYS A 172 -31.13 -1.55 -36.15
N ASN A 173 -30.74 -2.68 -35.57
CA ASN A 173 -29.41 -3.28 -35.67
C ASN A 173 -29.49 -4.67 -36.28
N LYS A 174 -28.53 -5.02 -37.13
CA LYS A 174 -28.48 -6.29 -37.87
C LYS A 174 -27.42 -7.21 -37.30
N ILE A 175 -27.75 -8.50 -37.19
CA ILE A 175 -26.86 -9.56 -36.74
C ILE A 175 -26.83 -10.63 -37.82
N LEU A 176 -25.64 -11.00 -38.28
CA LEU A 176 -25.43 -12.15 -39.16
C LEU A 176 -24.34 -13.03 -38.55
N LEU A 177 -24.68 -14.27 -38.22
CA LEU A 177 -23.74 -15.29 -37.77
C LEU A 177 -23.62 -16.36 -38.86
N LYS A 178 -22.40 -16.75 -39.21
CA LYS A 178 -22.08 -17.92 -40.02
C LYS A 178 -21.41 -18.95 -39.12
N VAL A 179 -22.01 -20.12 -38.98
CA VAL A 179 -21.48 -21.21 -38.15
C VAL A 179 -21.14 -22.39 -39.05
N GLU A 180 -19.99 -22.99 -38.86
CA GLU A 180 -19.61 -24.24 -39.54
C GLU A 180 -19.90 -25.46 -38.64
N GLU A 181 -20.06 -26.63 -39.27
CA GLU A 181 -20.26 -27.90 -38.59
C GLU A 181 -19.23 -28.91 -39.06
N ARG A 182 -18.43 -29.41 -38.13
CA ARG A 182 -17.32 -30.35 -38.37
C ARG A 182 -17.65 -31.77 -37.92
N GLY A 183 -18.67 -31.96 -37.09
CA GLY A 183 -19.18 -33.28 -36.74
C GLY A 183 -19.93 -33.35 -35.40
N ASN A 184 -20.77 -34.37 -35.28
CA ASN A 184 -21.69 -34.62 -34.17
C ASN A 184 -22.91 -33.69 -34.13
N THR A 185 -22.76 -32.49 -33.58
CA THR A 185 -23.85 -31.57 -33.29
C THR A 185 -23.37 -30.14 -33.40
N TRP A 186 -24.22 -29.27 -33.93
CA TRP A 186 -23.93 -27.85 -34.08
C TRP A 186 -25.07 -26.99 -33.58
N ALA A 187 -24.71 -25.94 -32.85
CA ALA A 187 -25.66 -25.06 -32.20
C ALA A 187 -25.01 -23.72 -31.88
N PHE A 188 -25.85 -22.71 -31.63
CA PHE A 188 -25.38 -21.44 -31.09
C PHE A 188 -26.42 -20.82 -30.15
N ALA A 189 -26.00 -19.87 -29.32
CA ALA A 189 -26.86 -19.05 -28.50
C ALA A 189 -26.26 -17.65 -28.39
N MET A 190 -27.11 -16.63 -28.30
CA MET A 190 -26.65 -15.24 -28.26
C MET A 190 -27.54 -14.37 -27.37
N ARG A 191 -26.92 -13.47 -26.62
CA ARG A 191 -27.60 -12.45 -25.81
C ARG A 191 -26.75 -11.20 -25.64
N PHE A 192 -27.35 -10.14 -25.10
CA PHE A 192 -26.66 -8.87 -24.83
C PHE A 192 -26.51 -8.61 -23.33
N PHE A 193 -25.39 -8.06 -22.92
CA PHE A 193 -25.14 -7.53 -21.58
C PHE A 193 -24.76 -6.05 -21.63
N PRO A 194 -25.01 -5.28 -20.55
CA PRO A 194 -24.49 -3.93 -20.45
C PRO A 194 -22.95 -3.94 -20.50
N PHE A 195 -22.36 -2.95 -21.17
CA PHE A 195 -20.91 -2.78 -21.17
C PHE A 195 -20.43 -2.01 -19.94
N ASN A 196 -19.38 -2.49 -19.29
CA ASN A 196 -18.64 -1.77 -18.25
C ASN A 196 -17.16 -1.79 -18.59
N LEU A 197 -16.56 -0.61 -18.82
CA LEU A 197 -15.17 -0.51 -19.22
C LEU A 197 -14.21 -1.08 -18.15
N SER A 198 -14.43 -0.75 -16.88
CA SER A 198 -13.57 -1.19 -15.77
C SER A 198 -13.61 -2.71 -15.60
N GLU A 199 -14.76 -3.33 -15.79
CA GLU A 199 -14.92 -4.79 -15.74
C GLU A 199 -14.30 -5.45 -16.98
N PHE A 200 -14.55 -4.89 -18.17
CA PHE A 200 -14.00 -5.40 -19.42
C PHE A 200 -12.47 -5.39 -19.42
N VAL A 201 -11.83 -4.33 -18.89
CA VAL A 201 -10.36 -4.27 -18.85
C VAL A 201 -9.71 -5.22 -17.83
N ASN A 202 -10.50 -5.77 -16.89
CA ASN A 202 -10.04 -6.76 -15.93
C ASN A 202 -10.11 -8.18 -16.51
N THR A 203 -11.02 -8.43 -17.45
CA THR A 203 -11.17 -9.72 -18.14
C THR A 203 -10.43 -9.78 -19.47
N GLN A 204 -10.24 -8.63 -20.14
CA GLN A 204 -9.61 -8.49 -21.45
C GLN A 204 -8.63 -7.31 -21.45
N ALA A 205 -7.43 -7.48 -22.00
CA ALA A 205 -6.45 -6.40 -22.05
C ALA A 205 -6.72 -5.45 -23.24
N LEU A 206 -7.35 -4.31 -22.95
CA LEU A 206 -7.71 -3.25 -23.91
C LEU A 206 -6.51 -2.62 -24.64
N PHE A 207 -5.49 -2.25 -23.88
CA PHE A 207 -4.23 -1.71 -24.37
C PHE A 207 -3.12 -2.65 -23.89
N GLN A 208 -2.20 -2.99 -24.78
CA GLN A 208 -1.05 -3.85 -24.50
C GLN A 208 0.20 -3.26 -25.12
N VAL A 209 1.31 -3.26 -24.39
CA VAL A 209 2.61 -2.89 -24.97
C VAL A 209 3.42 -4.16 -25.20
N ASN A 210 3.64 -4.49 -26.48
CA ASN A 210 4.46 -5.62 -26.91
C ASN A 210 5.85 -5.12 -27.28
N VAL A 211 6.89 -5.75 -26.75
CA VAL A 211 8.27 -5.37 -27.02
C VAL A 211 8.85 -6.37 -28.01
N ARG A 212 9.27 -5.89 -29.18
CA ARG A 212 9.92 -6.71 -30.19
C ARG A 212 11.26 -7.24 -29.67
N ASN A 213 11.78 -8.31 -30.28
CA ASN A 213 13.09 -8.88 -29.95
C ASN A 213 14.27 -7.89 -30.05
N ASN A 214 14.12 -6.81 -30.81
CA ASN A 214 15.11 -5.73 -30.93
C ASN A 214 14.88 -4.58 -29.92
N GLY A 215 14.06 -4.80 -28.89
CA GLY A 215 13.78 -3.84 -27.83
C GLY A 215 12.79 -2.73 -28.19
N ILE A 216 12.18 -2.75 -29.37
CA ILE A 216 11.22 -1.72 -29.80
C ILE A 216 9.82 -2.01 -29.22
N PRO A 217 9.24 -1.10 -28.41
CA PRO A 217 7.90 -1.25 -27.87
C PRO A 217 6.82 -0.82 -28.86
N GLU A 218 5.75 -1.60 -28.94
CA GLU A 218 4.56 -1.35 -29.77
C GLU A 218 3.30 -1.40 -28.91
N LEU A 219 2.48 -0.36 -28.98
CA LEU A 219 1.16 -0.34 -28.39
C LEU A 219 0.17 -1.01 -29.33
N HIS A 220 -0.56 -1.98 -28.79
CA HIS A 220 -1.68 -2.66 -29.42
C HIS A 220 -2.97 -2.29 -28.68
N PHE A 221 -4.02 -1.99 -29.44
CA PHE A 221 -5.34 -1.66 -28.95
C PHE A 221 -6.36 -2.67 -29.50
N SER A 222 -7.08 -3.35 -28.61
CA SER A 222 -7.89 -4.52 -28.97
C SER A 222 -9.30 -4.19 -29.45
N LEU A 223 -9.83 -3.00 -29.18
CA LEU A 223 -11.16 -2.64 -29.69
C LEU A 223 -11.11 -2.26 -31.17
N ARG A 224 -12.22 -2.56 -31.85
CA ARG A 224 -12.50 -2.06 -33.19
C ARG A 224 -12.74 -0.55 -33.17
N GLU A 225 -12.50 0.10 -34.31
CA GLU A 225 -12.65 1.54 -34.48
C GLU A 225 -14.08 2.01 -34.13
N SER A 226 -15.10 1.31 -34.62
CA SER A 226 -16.51 1.62 -34.35
C SER A 226 -16.89 1.59 -32.87
N VAL A 227 -16.38 0.62 -32.12
CA VAL A 227 -16.61 0.50 -30.67
C VAL A 227 -15.83 1.57 -29.92
N ALA A 228 -14.61 1.85 -30.36
CA ALA A 228 -13.77 2.82 -29.70
C ALA A 228 -14.23 4.27 -29.90
N GLU A 229 -14.76 4.61 -31.08
CA GLU A 229 -15.40 5.91 -31.34
C GLU A 229 -16.64 6.13 -30.46
N GLU A 230 -17.40 5.06 -30.20
CA GLU A 230 -18.59 5.11 -29.33
C GLU A 230 -18.22 5.18 -27.83
N LEU A 231 -17.02 4.70 -27.47
CA LEU A 231 -16.56 4.64 -26.09
C LEU A 231 -15.73 5.86 -25.68
N PHE A 232 -14.84 6.35 -26.54
CA PHE A 232 -13.84 7.36 -26.22
C PHE A 232 -14.05 8.66 -26.98
N LYS A 233 -14.26 9.74 -26.24
CA LYS A 233 -14.24 11.11 -26.76
C LYS A 233 -12.81 11.59 -27.06
N SER A 234 -11.86 11.19 -26.22
CA SER A 234 -10.43 11.46 -26.41
C SER A 234 -9.60 10.46 -25.63
N VAL A 235 -8.40 10.15 -26.13
CA VAL A 235 -7.40 9.34 -25.42
C VAL A 235 -6.05 10.04 -25.54
N GLN A 236 -5.42 10.29 -24.39
CA GLN A 236 -4.06 10.80 -24.28
C GLN A 236 -3.15 9.69 -23.80
N LEU A 237 -2.04 9.53 -24.49
CA LEU A 237 -0.97 8.63 -24.14
C LEU A 237 0.22 9.43 -23.64
N GLU A 238 0.80 8.99 -22.54
CA GLU A 238 1.94 9.61 -21.90
C GLU A 238 2.92 8.51 -21.48
N ILE A 239 4.15 8.57 -21.97
CA ILE A 239 5.22 7.69 -21.48
C ILE A 239 5.97 8.45 -20.39
N ILE A 240 6.07 7.83 -19.22
CA ILE A 240 6.88 8.30 -18.10
C ILE A 240 8.01 7.31 -17.83
N ASP A 241 9.07 7.79 -17.21
CA ASP A 241 10.08 6.91 -16.62
C ASP A 241 9.47 5.96 -15.57
N ASP A 242 10.23 4.94 -15.18
CA ASP A 242 9.79 3.93 -14.21
C ASP A 242 9.49 4.51 -12.82
N ILE A 243 10.24 5.54 -12.42
CA ILE A 243 10.04 6.31 -11.19
C ILE A 243 8.76 7.17 -11.27
N GLY A 244 8.35 7.60 -12.45
CA GLY A 244 7.11 8.33 -12.73
C GLY A 244 7.20 9.85 -12.55
N GLU A 245 8.42 10.38 -12.50
CA GLU A 245 8.70 11.81 -12.30
C GLU A 245 8.74 12.58 -13.62
N ASN A 246 9.25 11.97 -14.69
CA ASN A 246 9.47 12.66 -15.95
C ASN A 246 8.59 12.12 -17.08
N THR A 247 7.85 13.02 -17.71
CA THR A 247 7.22 12.73 -19.01
C THR A 247 8.30 12.67 -20.09
N ILE A 248 8.45 11.50 -20.71
CA ILE A 248 9.36 11.27 -21.84
C ILE A 248 8.67 11.62 -23.15
N TRP A 249 7.38 11.28 -23.28
CA TRP A 249 6.62 11.47 -24.51
C TRP A 249 5.12 11.63 -24.25
N LYS A 250 4.44 12.42 -25.09
CA LYS A 250 2.99 12.61 -25.09
C LYS A 250 2.41 12.56 -26.48
N TRP A 251 1.21 12.01 -26.60
CA TRP A 251 0.46 11.98 -27.86
C TRP A 251 -1.04 11.85 -27.65
N SER A 252 -1.81 12.35 -28.60
CA SER A 252 -3.27 12.23 -28.63
C SER A 252 -3.66 11.19 -29.66
N TRP A 253 -4.35 10.14 -29.23
CA TRP A 253 -4.67 9.00 -30.07
C TRP A 253 -5.82 9.25 -31.03
N SER A 254 -5.74 8.65 -32.22
CA SER A 254 -6.67 8.82 -33.34
C SER A 254 -7.18 7.47 -33.89
N ALA A 255 -7.59 6.54 -33.03
CA ALA A 255 -8.19 5.25 -33.39
C ALA A 255 -7.29 4.20 -34.09
N THR A 256 -5.97 4.42 -34.19
CA THR A 256 -5.06 3.42 -34.78
C THR A 256 -4.87 2.20 -33.87
N GLN A 257 -5.04 0.99 -34.42
CA GLN A 257 -4.96 -0.26 -33.65
C GLN A 257 -3.55 -0.59 -33.17
N ASN A 258 -2.50 -0.21 -33.91
CA ASN A 258 -1.11 -0.52 -33.57
C ASN A 258 -0.22 0.72 -33.78
N MET A 259 0.71 0.97 -32.86
CA MET A 259 1.66 2.10 -32.96
C MET A 259 2.99 1.77 -32.29
N VAL A 260 4.10 2.11 -32.95
CA VAL A 260 5.45 2.08 -32.34
C VAL A 260 5.57 3.22 -31.33
N LEU A 261 5.92 2.90 -30.09
CA LEU A 261 6.17 3.91 -29.06
C LEU A 261 7.59 4.48 -29.22
N PRO A 262 7.77 5.82 -29.23
CA PRO A 262 9.05 6.45 -29.58
C PRO A 262 9.99 6.55 -28.38
N VAL A 263 10.27 5.41 -27.74
CA VAL A 263 11.26 5.31 -26.65
C VAL A 263 12.32 4.25 -27.00
N GLY A 264 13.57 4.63 -26.76
CA GLY A 264 14.77 4.13 -27.45
C GLY A 264 15.01 2.62 -27.48
N SER A 265 15.64 2.19 -28.57
CA SER A 265 16.13 0.82 -28.82
C SER A 265 17.53 0.53 -28.25
N ASP A 266 18.24 1.55 -27.76
CA ASP A 266 19.69 1.45 -27.61
C ASP A 266 20.15 0.93 -26.24
N LYS A 267 19.47 1.35 -25.15
CA LYS A 267 19.73 0.92 -23.77
C LYS A 267 18.47 0.36 -23.14
N PHE A 268 18.59 -0.70 -22.35
CA PHE A 268 17.46 -1.22 -21.58
C PHE A 268 16.94 -0.16 -20.60
N GLN A 269 15.63 0.06 -20.60
CA GLN A 269 14.95 0.98 -19.70
C GLN A 269 13.55 0.47 -19.41
N LYS A 270 13.08 0.65 -18.17
CA LYS A 270 11.68 0.44 -17.80
C LYS A 270 10.95 1.79 -17.91
N ASN A 271 9.70 1.74 -18.37
CA ASN A 271 8.84 2.91 -18.53
C ASN A 271 7.40 2.52 -18.15
N LYS A 272 6.54 3.52 -17.93
CA LYS A 272 5.09 3.30 -17.82
C LYS A 272 4.38 4.10 -18.90
N LEU A 273 3.43 3.47 -19.57
CA LEU A 273 2.48 4.13 -20.45
C LEU A 273 1.24 4.51 -19.63
N LYS A 274 1.09 5.80 -19.36
CA LYS A 274 -0.13 6.42 -18.81
C LYS A 274 -1.12 6.65 -19.95
N ILE A 275 -2.31 6.09 -19.81
CA ILE A 275 -3.44 6.26 -20.72
C ILE A 275 -4.48 7.05 -19.96
N LYS A 276 -4.89 8.20 -20.49
CA LYS A 276 -5.93 9.06 -19.94
C LYS A 276 -7.01 9.24 -21.00
N ALA A 277 -8.18 8.68 -20.77
CA ALA A 277 -9.30 8.76 -21.69
C ALA A 277 -10.47 9.55 -21.08
N THR A 278 -11.13 10.34 -21.92
CA THR A 278 -12.46 10.87 -21.62
C THR A 278 -13.46 10.00 -22.36
N LEU A 279 -14.37 9.36 -21.64
CA LEU A 279 -15.42 8.54 -22.21
C LEU A 279 -16.50 9.43 -22.84
N THR A 280 -17.30 8.89 -23.76
CA THR A 280 -18.40 9.61 -24.42
C THR A 280 -19.47 10.11 -23.44
N ASN A 281 -19.66 9.41 -22.32
CA ASN A 281 -20.53 9.84 -21.21
C ASN A 281 -19.92 10.96 -20.34
N GLY A 282 -18.66 11.36 -20.58
CA GLY A 282 -17.94 12.40 -19.84
C GLY A 282 -17.08 11.90 -18.66
N GLU A 283 -17.15 10.62 -18.30
CA GLU A 283 -16.31 10.04 -17.25
C GLU A 283 -14.84 10.00 -17.67
N LEU A 284 -13.95 10.08 -16.67
CA LEU A 284 -12.52 9.96 -16.87
C LEU A 284 -12.09 8.53 -16.56
N TRP A 285 -11.37 7.93 -17.50
CA TRP A 285 -10.76 6.61 -17.33
C TRP A 285 -9.25 6.74 -17.46
N HIS A 286 -8.50 6.03 -16.62
CA HIS A 286 -7.05 6.00 -16.70
C HIS A 286 -6.52 4.59 -16.47
N LYS A 287 -5.38 4.29 -17.10
CA LYS A 287 -4.64 3.05 -16.91
C LYS A 287 -3.14 3.30 -17.05
N GLU A 288 -2.35 2.60 -16.25
CA GLU A 288 -0.91 2.55 -16.40
C GLU A 288 -0.49 1.16 -16.87
N ILE A 289 0.41 1.10 -17.85
CA ILE A 289 0.97 -0.14 -18.36
C ILE A 289 2.49 -0.07 -18.24
N PRO A 290 3.11 -0.87 -17.35
CA PRO A 290 4.56 -0.97 -17.31
C PRO A 290 5.08 -1.71 -18.53
N PHE A 291 6.18 -1.24 -19.11
CA PHE A 291 6.86 -1.92 -20.21
C PHE A 291 8.36 -1.64 -20.19
N ALA A 292 9.13 -2.51 -20.82
CA ALA A 292 10.57 -2.33 -21.01
C ALA A 292 10.89 -2.03 -22.48
N SER A 293 11.96 -1.30 -22.76
CA SER A 293 12.46 -1.09 -24.11
C SER A 293 13.98 -1.12 -24.14
N GLY A 294 14.55 -1.31 -25.33
CA GLY A 294 15.99 -1.31 -25.59
C GLY A 294 16.69 -2.67 -25.47
N ASN A 295 18.00 -2.66 -25.70
CA ASN A 295 18.83 -3.87 -25.73
C ASN A 295 19.06 -4.47 -24.34
N PHE A 296 18.75 -5.75 -24.20
CA PHE A 296 18.94 -6.52 -22.98
C PHE A 296 20.41 -6.94 -22.81
N ILE A 297 21.15 -6.24 -21.96
CA ILE A 297 22.55 -6.59 -21.62
C ILE A 297 22.58 -7.01 -20.15
N ASN A 298 23.00 -8.24 -19.88
CA ASN A 298 23.21 -8.73 -18.52
C ASN A 298 24.65 -8.46 -18.09
N HIS A 299 24.80 -7.82 -16.94
CA HIS A 299 26.06 -7.60 -16.24
C HIS A 299 26.21 -8.63 -15.12
N THR A 300 27.31 -9.38 -15.14
CA THR A 300 27.64 -10.31 -14.05
C THR A 300 28.25 -9.54 -12.89
N PHE A 301 27.50 -9.41 -11.79
CA PHE A 301 27.95 -8.72 -10.58
C PHE A 301 28.93 -9.57 -9.77
N PHE A 302 28.58 -10.84 -9.58
CA PHE A 302 29.47 -11.88 -9.07
C PHE A 302 28.99 -13.25 -9.57
N GLU A 303 29.92 -14.19 -9.64
CA GLU A 303 29.64 -15.60 -9.90
C GLU A 303 30.69 -16.46 -9.19
N ASN A 304 30.24 -17.57 -8.60
CA ASN A 304 31.11 -18.59 -8.02
C ASN A 304 32.19 -18.02 -7.09
N GLU A 305 31.78 -17.21 -6.10
CA GLU A 305 32.67 -16.58 -5.10
C GLU A 305 33.71 -15.62 -5.70
N SER A 306 33.49 -15.14 -6.93
CA SER A 306 34.38 -14.19 -7.62
C SER A 306 33.61 -12.96 -8.12
N THR A 307 34.30 -11.81 -8.11
CA THR A 307 33.79 -10.55 -8.67
C THR A 307 34.95 -9.71 -9.20
N ASP A 308 34.68 -8.95 -10.26
CA ASP A 308 35.57 -7.91 -10.78
C ASP A 308 35.20 -6.52 -10.24
N TYR A 309 34.12 -6.41 -9.45
CA TYR A 309 33.63 -5.13 -8.95
C TYR A 309 34.51 -4.60 -7.81
N VAL A 310 34.73 -3.30 -7.83
CA VAL A 310 35.41 -2.54 -6.78
C VAL A 310 34.44 -1.51 -6.18
N ILE A 311 34.42 -1.39 -4.86
CA ILE A 311 33.68 -0.35 -4.16
C ILE A 311 34.54 0.92 -4.14
N ILE A 312 33.99 2.03 -4.62
CA ILE A 312 34.63 3.34 -4.69
C ILE A 312 33.92 4.32 -3.75
N ILE A 313 34.72 4.99 -2.91
CA ILE A 313 34.29 6.11 -2.06
C ILE A 313 35.16 7.33 -2.36
N GLY A 314 34.71 8.55 -2.00
CA GLY A 314 35.57 9.73 -2.07
C GLY A 314 36.76 9.65 -1.12
N GLU A 315 37.90 10.25 -1.47
CA GLU A 315 39.02 10.45 -0.54
C GLU A 315 38.59 11.25 0.71
N ASP A 316 37.63 12.16 0.56
CA ASP A 316 37.00 12.96 1.61
C ASP A 316 35.65 12.40 2.11
N ALA A 317 35.36 11.12 1.83
CA ALA A 317 34.12 10.47 2.24
C ALA A 317 33.85 10.62 3.74
N SER A 318 32.59 10.86 4.10
CA SER A 318 32.17 11.02 5.50
C SER A 318 32.42 9.74 6.32
N GLU A 319 32.40 9.83 7.65
CA GLU A 319 32.46 8.64 8.51
C GLU A 319 31.34 7.65 8.19
N SER A 320 30.18 8.18 7.80
CA SER A 320 29.01 7.40 7.40
C SER A 320 29.24 6.65 6.09
N GLU A 321 29.77 7.30 5.06
CA GLU A 321 30.08 6.67 3.77
C GLU A 321 31.19 5.61 3.89
N GLN A 322 32.22 5.90 4.70
CA GLN A 322 33.27 4.93 5.01
C GLN A 322 32.73 3.70 5.75
N TRP A 323 31.79 3.90 6.67
CA TRP A 323 31.14 2.80 7.38
C TRP A 323 30.22 2.01 6.43
N ALA A 324 29.42 2.69 5.62
CA ALA A 324 28.53 2.08 4.64
C ALA A 324 29.30 1.23 3.61
N ALA A 325 30.47 1.68 3.15
CA ALA A 325 31.33 0.90 2.26
C ALA A 325 31.81 -0.42 2.90
N LYS A 326 32.13 -0.39 4.20
CA LYS A 326 32.54 -1.58 4.96
C LYS A 326 31.37 -2.53 5.19
N GLU A 327 30.19 -2.00 5.51
CA GLU A 327 28.96 -2.78 5.61
C GLU A 327 28.61 -3.44 4.27
N LEU A 328 28.66 -2.68 3.17
CA LEU A 328 28.44 -3.20 1.82
C LEU A 328 29.40 -4.34 1.48
N GLN A 329 30.71 -4.15 1.70
CA GLN A 329 31.70 -5.20 1.49
C GLN A 329 31.39 -6.44 2.34
N HIS A 330 31.13 -6.26 3.63
CA HIS A 330 30.88 -7.35 4.56
C HIS A 330 29.65 -8.18 4.14
N TRP A 331 28.53 -7.51 3.85
CA TRP A 331 27.29 -8.20 3.53
C TRP A 331 27.32 -8.81 2.13
N LEU A 332 27.93 -8.15 1.14
CA LEU A 332 28.13 -8.77 -0.18
C LEU A 332 29.04 -9.99 -0.10
N GLU A 333 30.06 -10.00 0.76
CA GLU A 333 30.90 -11.18 0.99
C GLU A 333 30.10 -12.32 1.62
N GLN A 334 29.20 -12.03 2.58
CA GLN A 334 28.28 -13.05 3.14
C GLN A 334 27.29 -13.58 2.08
N VAL A 335 26.78 -12.71 1.21
CA VAL A 335 25.83 -13.09 0.16
C VAL A 335 26.51 -13.95 -0.91
N SER A 336 27.69 -13.55 -1.37
CA SER A 336 28.31 -14.08 -2.60
C SER A 336 29.51 -15.00 -2.38
N GLY A 337 30.15 -14.94 -1.21
CA GLY A 337 31.49 -15.50 -0.96
C GLY A 337 32.63 -14.70 -1.61
N ALA A 338 32.33 -13.69 -2.43
CA ALA A 338 33.32 -12.88 -3.13
C ALA A 338 33.72 -11.64 -2.33
N LYS A 339 35.00 -11.27 -2.41
CA LYS A 339 35.52 -10.05 -1.78
C LYS A 339 35.49 -8.88 -2.76
N PHE A 340 34.77 -7.81 -2.39
CA PHE A 340 34.69 -6.56 -3.14
C PHE A 340 35.69 -5.55 -2.56
N PRO A 341 36.84 -5.25 -3.20
CA PRO A 341 37.82 -4.33 -2.63
C PRO A 341 37.25 -2.92 -2.48
N ILE A 342 37.55 -2.23 -1.37
CA ILE A 342 37.22 -0.81 -1.19
C ILE A 342 38.44 0.03 -1.59
N LYS A 343 38.25 1.03 -2.45
CA LYS A 343 39.26 2.00 -2.87
C LYS A 343 38.69 3.41 -2.82
N THR A 344 39.57 4.42 -2.81
CA THR A 344 39.17 5.81 -2.95
C THR A 344 39.07 6.21 -4.43
N ASP A 345 38.43 7.33 -4.71
CA ASP A 345 38.21 7.89 -6.06
C ASP A 345 39.47 8.53 -6.69
N GLU A 346 40.65 8.25 -6.12
CA GLU A 346 41.96 8.60 -6.68
C GLU A 346 42.50 7.53 -7.66
N VAL A 347 41.87 6.35 -7.71
CA VAL A 347 42.25 5.30 -8.64
C VAL A 347 41.67 5.55 -10.04
N GLU A 348 42.20 4.89 -11.06
CA GLU A 348 41.64 5.00 -12.42
C GLU A 348 40.22 4.42 -12.47
N ILE A 349 39.33 5.10 -13.18
CA ILE A 349 37.95 4.65 -13.41
C ILE A 349 37.97 3.36 -14.23
N VAL A 350 37.38 2.29 -13.70
CA VAL A 350 37.24 0.99 -14.38
C VAL A 350 35.80 0.70 -14.74
N GLU A 351 35.49 -0.25 -15.62
CA GLU A 351 34.12 -0.50 -16.08
C GLU A 351 33.16 -0.95 -14.95
N LYS A 352 33.62 -1.82 -14.05
CA LYS A 352 32.82 -2.46 -12.99
C LYS A 352 33.11 -1.84 -11.62
N GLU A 353 32.33 -0.83 -11.25
CA GLU A 353 32.45 -0.11 -9.98
C GLU A 353 31.10 -0.09 -9.24
N ILE A 354 31.18 -0.08 -7.91
CA ILE A 354 30.09 0.29 -7.01
C ILE A 354 30.49 1.60 -6.35
N ILE A 355 29.88 2.70 -6.76
CA ILE A 355 30.30 4.04 -6.36
C ILE A 355 29.35 4.55 -5.29
N ILE A 356 29.86 4.88 -4.10
CA ILE A 356 29.08 5.42 -2.99
C ILE A 356 29.34 6.93 -2.87
N GLY A 357 28.26 7.70 -2.83
CA GLY A 357 28.29 9.15 -2.67
C GLY A 357 28.70 9.94 -3.91
N TYR A 358 28.58 11.26 -3.81
CA TYR A 358 28.95 12.19 -4.88
C TYR A 358 30.46 12.48 -4.84
N ASN A 359 31.23 11.63 -5.52
CA ASN A 359 32.68 11.71 -5.65
C ASN A 359 33.14 11.86 -7.12
N LYS A 360 34.45 11.95 -7.40
CA LYS A 360 35.00 12.17 -8.75
C LYS A 360 34.48 11.16 -9.79
N HIS A 361 34.35 9.88 -9.42
CA HIS A 361 33.90 8.83 -10.32
C HIS A 361 32.42 9.00 -10.66
N SER A 362 31.56 9.22 -9.66
CA SER A 362 30.12 9.44 -9.89
C SER A 362 29.87 10.72 -10.72
N LEU A 363 30.54 11.83 -10.40
CA LEU A 363 30.39 13.11 -11.08
C LEU A 363 30.86 13.05 -12.55
N SER A 364 31.79 12.15 -12.90
CA SER A 364 32.21 11.95 -14.29
C SER A 364 31.11 11.37 -15.20
N LEU A 365 30.08 10.75 -14.60
CA LEU A 365 28.91 10.20 -15.30
C LEU A 365 27.78 11.22 -15.43
N PHE A 366 27.91 12.37 -14.79
CA PHE A 366 26.89 13.39 -14.69
C PHE A 366 27.25 14.65 -15.50
N GLY A 367 26.22 15.44 -15.82
CA GLY A 367 26.41 16.73 -16.47
C GLY A 367 26.96 17.77 -15.49
N ALA A 368 27.56 18.85 -16.01
CA ALA A 368 28.10 19.94 -15.19
C ALA A 368 27.05 20.63 -14.30
N ASP A 369 25.76 20.49 -14.62
CA ASP A 369 24.64 21.11 -13.90
C ASP A 369 24.02 20.19 -12.83
N THR A 370 24.60 19.02 -12.54
CA THR A 370 24.04 18.09 -11.55
C THR A 370 24.07 18.70 -10.14
N LYS A 371 22.89 18.83 -9.54
CA LYS A 371 22.71 19.34 -8.18
C LYS A 371 23.07 18.26 -7.16
N ILE A 372 24.05 18.55 -6.31
CA ILE A 372 24.41 17.70 -5.17
C ILE A 372 23.47 18.04 -4.00
N PRO A 373 22.86 17.05 -3.32
CA PRO A 373 22.02 17.26 -2.15
C PRO A 373 22.84 17.80 -0.97
N SER A 374 22.16 18.35 0.05
CA SER A 374 22.84 18.74 1.30
C SER A 374 23.38 17.53 2.04
N ASP A 375 24.42 17.70 2.85
CA ASP A 375 25.07 16.62 3.60
C ASP A 375 24.08 15.76 4.41
N THR A 376 23.09 16.39 5.05
CA THR A 376 22.08 15.75 5.90
C THR A 376 20.83 15.29 5.15
N ASP A 377 20.77 15.45 3.82
CA ASP A 377 19.65 14.96 3.02
C ASP A 377 19.63 13.42 3.07
N GLU A 378 18.48 12.88 3.45
CA GLU A 378 18.28 11.44 3.58
C GLU A 378 17.64 10.82 2.33
N THR A 379 17.21 11.64 1.37
CA THR A 379 16.78 11.16 0.05
C THR A 379 17.95 10.47 -0.61
N TYR A 380 17.68 9.32 -1.20
CA TYR A 380 18.71 8.51 -1.81
C TYR A 380 18.24 7.89 -3.13
N LEU A 381 19.21 7.61 -3.99
CA LEU A 381 19.04 6.94 -5.27
C LEU A 381 20.09 5.83 -5.36
N TYR A 382 19.67 4.63 -5.73
CA TYR A 382 20.60 3.67 -6.28
C TYR A 382 20.19 3.24 -7.69
N LYS A 383 21.14 3.24 -8.62
CA LYS A 383 20.90 2.87 -10.01
C LYS A 383 22.13 2.29 -10.68
N ASN A 384 21.97 1.69 -11.85
CA ASN A 384 23.11 1.34 -12.71
C ASN A 384 23.25 2.28 -13.93
N GLU A 385 24.49 2.54 -14.32
CA GLU A 385 24.87 3.15 -15.60
C GLU A 385 25.77 2.17 -16.35
N GLY A 386 25.15 1.36 -17.22
CA GLY A 386 25.80 0.18 -17.77
C GLY A 386 26.17 -0.79 -16.64
N ALA A 387 27.44 -1.21 -16.60
CA ALA A 387 27.93 -2.09 -15.56
C ALA A 387 28.19 -1.39 -14.21
N LYS A 388 28.22 -0.05 -14.14
CA LYS A 388 28.49 0.68 -12.90
C LYS A 388 27.24 0.74 -12.03
N ILE A 389 27.39 0.53 -10.72
CA ILE A 389 26.34 0.77 -9.72
C ILE A 389 26.65 2.08 -8.99
N LEU A 390 25.65 2.93 -8.83
CA LEU A 390 25.71 4.21 -8.14
C LEU A 390 24.81 4.13 -6.91
N LEU A 391 25.34 4.46 -5.73
CA LEU A 391 24.62 4.51 -4.44
C LEU A 391 24.77 5.94 -3.88
N LEU A 392 23.78 6.80 -4.11
CA LEU A 392 23.90 8.25 -3.98
C LEU A 392 22.89 8.83 -2.99
N GLY A 393 23.28 9.90 -2.30
CA GLY A 393 22.43 10.71 -1.43
C GLY A 393 23.26 11.77 -0.69
N GLY A 394 22.69 12.41 0.32
CA GLY A 394 23.46 13.26 1.24
C GLY A 394 24.53 12.43 1.97
N LYS A 395 25.73 12.99 2.14
CA LYS A 395 26.90 12.24 2.62
C LYS A 395 26.79 11.73 4.05
N GLU A 396 25.90 12.27 4.89
CA GLU A 396 25.73 11.82 6.28
C GLU A 396 24.82 10.59 6.36
N ARG A 397 23.69 10.56 5.64
CA ARG A 397 22.70 9.48 5.77
C ARG A 397 22.16 8.97 4.45
N GLY A 398 21.88 9.84 3.47
CA GLY A 398 21.34 9.42 2.17
C GLY A 398 22.18 8.35 1.46
N SER A 399 23.49 8.55 1.28
CA SER A 399 24.36 7.53 0.65
C SER A 399 24.42 6.22 1.45
N MET A 400 24.37 6.30 2.78
CA MET A 400 24.34 5.13 3.66
C MET A 400 23.01 4.37 3.54
N TYR A 401 21.89 5.08 3.45
CA TYR A 401 20.58 4.47 3.23
C TYR A 401 20.43 3.87 1.83
N ALA A 402 21.08 4.45 0.80
CA ALA A 402 21.19 3.80 -0.51
C ALA A 402 21.86 2.42 -0.42
N VAL A 403 22.95 2.30 0.36
CA VAL A 403 23.66 1.03 0.57
C VAL A 403 22.76 -0.01 1.22
N PHE A 404 22.09 0.33 2.34
CA PHE A 404 21.24 -0.64 3.03
C PHE A 404 20.01 -1.02 2.20
N SER A 405 19.44 -0.09 1.45
CA SER A 405 18.29 -0.37 0.59
C SER A 405 18.66 -1.21 -0.63
N PHE A 406 19.85 -0.99 -1.21
CA PHE A 406 20.41 -1.86 -2.24
C PHE A 406 20.61 -3.31 -1.73
N LEU A 407 21.17 -3.46 -0.52
CA LEU A 407 21.31 -4.78 0.13
C LEU A 407 19.96 -5.45 0.42
N GLU A 408 18.98 -4.68 0.87
CA GLU A 408 17.64 -5.15 1.21
C GLU A 408 16.85 -5.59 -0.03
N ASN A 409 16.83 -4.76 -1.07
CA ASN A 409 15.96 -4.94 -2.24
C ASN A 409 16.57 -5.89 -3.27
N GLU A 410 17.89 -5.84 -3.52
CA GLU A 410 18.52 -6.64 -4.57
C GLU A 410 18.99 -8.02 -4.07
N PHE A 411 19.34 -8.10 -2.79
CA PHE A 411 19.89 -9.33 -2.19
C PHE A 411 18.99 -9.97 -1.14
N GLY A 412 17.98 -9.26 -0.63
CA GLY A 412 17.08 -9.78 0.41
C GLY A 412 17.70 -9.77 1.80
N CYS A 413 18.71 -8.92 2.05
CA CYS A 413 19.29 -8.79 3.39
C CYS A 413 18.25 -8.17 4.35
N ARG A 414 18.19 -8.67 5.58
CA ARG A 414 17.28 -8.17 6.62
C ARG A 414 17.99 -8.05 7.95
N TRP A 415 17.74 -6.97 8.68
CA TRP A 415 18.23 -6.73 10.03
C TRP A 415 17.05 -6.59 10.99
N TYR A 416 16.36 -7.70 11.24
CA TYR A 416 15.12 -7.73 12.03
C TYR A 416 15.30 -7.21 13.45
N THR A 417 16.42 -7.55 14.10
CA THR A 417 16.76 -7.09 15.46
C THR A 417 18.26 -6.85 15.56
N PRO A 418 18.76 -6.24 16.66
CA PRO A 418 20.21 -6.09 16.87
C PRO A 418 20.98 -7.41 16.87
N LEU A 419 20.31 -8.53 17.17
CA LEU A 419 20.93 -9.86 17.26
C LEU A 419 20.62 -10.76 16.06
N VAL A 420 19.63 -10.41 15.24
CA VAL A 420 19.11 -11.29 14.19
C VAL A 420 19.14 -10.57 12.85
N SER A 421 20.02 -11.06 11.99
CA SER A 421 20.06 -10.69 10.57
C SER A 421 19.84 -11.93 9.72
N VAL A 422 19.13 -11.79 8.60
CA VAL A 422 18.95 -12.85 7.60
C VAL A 422 19.63 -12.40 6.33
N ILE A 423 20.66 -13.14 5.93
CA ILE A 423 21.52 -12.82 4.79
C ILE A 423 21.45 -13.99 3.80
N PRO A 424 20.74 -13.84 2.67
CA PRO A 424 20.64 -14.89 1.66
C PRO A 424 21.99 -15.19 1.02
N SER A 425 22.30 -16.47 0.80
CA SER A 425 23.47 -16.88 0.02
C SER A 425 23.08 -17.09 -1.45
N LYS A 426 23.84 -16.50 -2.37
CA LYS A 426 23.65 -16.60 -3.82
C LYS A 426 24.95 -16.99 -4.51
N LYS A 427 24.88 -17.93 -5.45
CA LYS A 427 26.05 -18.34 -6.26
C LYS A 427 26.38 -17.37 -7.38
N GLU A 428 25.37 -16.69 -7.89
CA GLU A 428 25.49 -15.72 -8.97
C GLU A 428 24.45 -14.61 -8.79
N TYR A 429 24.77 -13.42 -9.28
CA TYR A 429 23.82 -12.34 -9.43
C TYR A 429 24.11 -11.60 -10.74
N LEU A 430 23.12 -11.61 -11.63
CA LEU A 430 23.12 -10.89 -12.90
C LEU A 430 22.13 -9.75 -12.81
N PHE A 431 22.49 -8.58 -13.34
CA PHE A 431 21.56 -7.46 -13.45
C PHE A 431 21.62 -6.85 -14.84
N ASN A 432 20.50 -6.32 -15.30
CA ASN A 432 20.40 -5.48 -16.50
C ASN A 432 20.03 -4.04 -16.15
N TYR A 433 19.20 -3.89 -15.13
CA TYR A 433 18.58 -2.64 -14.75
C TYR A 433 18.32 -2.60 -13.27
N ILE A 434 18.85 -1.56 -12.65
CA ILE A 434 18.69 -1.21 -11.26
C ILE A 434 18.37 0.28 -11.27
N ASN A 435 17.25 0.64 -10.65
CA ASN A 435 16.85 2.03 -10.46
C ASN A 435 15.84 2.09 -9.32
N HIS A 436 16.19 2.80 -8.26
CA HIS A 436 15.34 2.95 -7.09
C HIS A 436 15.69 4.25 -6.38
N THR A 437 14.68 5.03 -6.05
CA THR A 437 14.81 6.27 -5.30
C THR A 437 13.78 6.27 -4.17
N GLU A 438 14.15 6.83 -3.03
CA GLU A 438 13.26 6.95 -1.90
C GLU A 438 13.63 8.18 -1.05
N SER A 439 12.61 8.81 -0.49
CA SER A 439 12.73 9.91 0.48
C SER A 439 11.98 9.54 1.76
N PRO A 440 12.46 9.98 2.93
CA PRO A 440 11.73 9.76 4.17
C PRO A 440 10.39 10.50 4.15
N THR A 441 9.35 9.85 4.68
CA THR A 441 8.05 10.49 4.91
C THR A 441 8.12 11.47 6.09
N LEU A 442 8.98 11.18 7.07
CA LEU A 442 9.10 11.92 8.32
C LEU A 442 10.55 12.27 8.61
N GLN A 443 10.83 13.51 9.05
CA GLN A 443 12.18 13.97 9.32
C GLN A 443 12.80 13.32 10.56
N VAL A 444 12.08 13.29 11.69
CA VAL A 444 12.56 12.71 12.96
C VAL A 444 11.80 11.44 13.29
N ARG A 445 12.50 10.30 13.24
CA ARG A 445 11.90 8.96 13.38
C ARG A 445 12.44 8.31 14.65
N ASN A 446 11.64 8.28 15.71
CA ASN A 446 12.08 7.85 17.03
C ASN A 446 11.25 6.66 17.54
N ASP A 447 11.91 5.52 17.68
CA ASP A 447 11.31 4.28 18.15
C ASP A 447 11.87 3.95 19.55
N PHE A 448 10.96 3.73 20.50
CA PHE A 448 11.28 3.49 21.91
C PHE A 448 11.12 2.02 22.32
N TYR A 449 11.20 1.07 21.40
CA TYR A 449 11.46 -0.31 21.75
C TYR A 449 12.94 -0.51 22.11
N TYR A 450 13.22 -1.46 23.01
CA TYR A 450 14.57 -1.77 23.48
C TYR A 450 15.54 -2.07 22.32
N GLU A 451 15.06 -2.75 21.27
CA GLU A 451 15.79 -3.08 20.05
C GLU A 451 16.27 -1.82 19.32
N ALA A 452 15.41 -0.79 19.26
CA ALA A 452 15.67 0.45 18.53
C ALA A 452 16.71 1.36 19.20
N PHE A 453 17.12 1.04 20.43
CA PHE A 453 18.16 1.77 21.14
C PHE A 453 19.57 1.37 20.70
N ASP A 454 19.73 0.22 20.05
CA ASP A 454 21.00 -0.17 19.45
C ASP A 454 21.32 0.76 18.25
N PRO A 455 22.44 1.50 18.27
CA PRO A 455 22.73 2.50 17.24
C PRO A 455 23.04 1.89 15.87
N ILE A 456 23.54 0.65 15.81
CA ILE A 456 23.84 -0.02 14.54
C ILE A 456 22.53 -0.47 13.90
N TRP A 457 21.65 -1.10 14.67
CA TRP A 457 20.33 -1.50 14.19
C TRP A 457 19.51 -0.29 13.75
N ALA A 458 19.54 0.81 14.52
CA ALA A 458 18.84 2.04 14.18
C ALA A 458 19.33 2.63 12.85
N ALA A 459 20.65 2.70 12.63
CA ALA A 459 21.22 3.17 11.37
C ALA A 459 20.84 2.28 10.17
N ARG A 460 20.86 0.95 10.35
CA ARG A 460 20.47 -0.02 9.30
C ARG A 460 18.98 0.07 8.94
N ASN A 461 18.13 0.37 9.91
CA ASN A 461 16.68 0.49 9.75
C ASN A 461 16.19 1.95 9.63
N LYS A 462 17.10 2.88 9.27
CA LYS A 462 16.79 4.28 8.97
C LYS A 462 16.13 5.06 10.12
N ILE A 463 16.30 4.63 11.37
CA ILE A 463 15.88 5.36 12.58
C ILE A 463 16.94 6.40 12.93
N ASN A 464 16.55 7.67 13.00
CA ASN A 464 17.47 8.79 13.25
C ASN A 464 17.10 9.62 14.49
N GLY A 465 15.93 9.43 15.10
CA GLY A 465 15.47 10.20 16.25
C GLY A 465 15.94 9.62 17.58
N ALA A 466 16.08 10.49 18.58
CA ALA A 466 16.34 10.11 19.97
C ALA A 466 15.91 11.22 20.95
N MET A 467 15.51 10.87 22.18
CA MET A 467 15.19 11.86 23.23
C MET A 467 16.42 12.42 23.96
N ASN A 468 17.58 11.80 23.74
CA ASN A 468 18.89 12.30 24.15
C ASN A 468 19.89 11.98 23.06
N PHE A 469 21.06 12.60 23.10
CA PHE A 469 22.10 12.32 22.12
C PHE A 469 22.51 10.84 22.20
N ARG A 470 22.64 10.23 21.03
CA ARG A 470 23.10 8.87 20.84
C ARG A 470 24.20 8.90 19.79
N GLU A 471 25.35 8.31 20.10
CA GLU A 471 26.38 8.07 19.10
C GLU A 471 25.86 7.03 18.09
N GLN A 472 25.61 7.49 16.87
CA GLN A 472 25.09 6.68 15.77
C GLN A 472 25.79 7.09 14.46
N LYS A 473 26.00 6.12 13.57
CA LYS A 473 26.52 6.37 12.21
C LYS A 473 25.53 7.23 11.42
N GLY A 474 26.05 8.31 10.82
CA GLY A 474 25.23 9.34 10.18
C GLY A 474 24.53 10.32 11.13
N GLY A 475 24.81 10.24 12.44
CA GLY A 475 24.23 11.12 13.46
C GLY A 475 22.75 10.84 13.76
N VAL A 476 22.18 11.68 14.63
CA VAL A 476 20.76 11.63 15.03
C VAL A 476 20.13 13.02 14.97
N GLU A 477 18.82 13.07 14.75
CA GLU A 477 17.99 14.26 14.97
C GLU A 477 17.44 14.21 16.39
N GLY A 478 18.21 14.75 17.34
CA GLY A 478 17.89 14.67 18.76
C GLY A 478 16.84 15.69 19.23
N TYR A 479 15.96 15.26 20.14
CA TYR A 479 15.05 16.12 20.89
C TYR A 479 15.52 16.19 22.35
N TRP A 480 16.15 17.29 22.77
CA TRP A 480 16.71 17.42 24.11
C TRP A 480 15.62 17.53 25.18
N SER A 481 15.49 16.47 25.99
CA SER A 481 14.75 16.43 27.24
C SER A 481 13.23 16.71 27.13
N VAL A 482 12.57 16.70 28.29
CA VAL A 482 11.18 17.13 28.51
C VAL A 482 11.03 17.53 29.98
N HIS A 483 9.94 18.19 30.34
CA HIS A 483 9.64 18.63 31.72
C HIS A 483 10.74 19.53 32.29
N THR A 484 11.18 20.50 31.48
CA THR A 484 12.42 21.25 31.71
C THR A 484 12.29 22.50 32.57
N PHE A 485 11.08 22.90 32.97
CA PHE A 485 10.88 24.06 33.85
C PHE A 485 11.70 23.98 35.14
N PHE A 486 11.60 22.89 35.91
CA PHE A 486 12.40 22.75 37.14
C PHE A 486 13.87 22.35 36.92
N PRO A 487 14.23 21.55 35.90
CA PRO A 487 15.63 21.41 35.49
C PRO A 487 16.31 22.75 35.21
N PHE A 488 15.62 23.67 34.52
CA PHE A 488 16.14 25.02 34.31
C PHE A 488 16.00 25.91 35.53
N MET A 489 14.98 25.77 36.38
CA MET A 489 14.81 26.64 37.55
C MET A 489 14.44 25.84 38.81
N PRO A 490 15.43 25.12 39.40
CA PRO A 490 15.17 24.22 40.52
C PRO A 490 14.61 24.97 41.74
N PRO A 491 13.52 24.48 42.37
CA PRO A 491 12.98 25.10 43.60
C PRO A 491 14.01 25.28 44.71
N ALA A 492 14.92 24.32 44.87
CA ALA A 492 15.98 24.36 45.87
C ALA A 492 16.97 25.54 45.70
N GLU A 493 17.04 26.15 44.51
CA GLU A 493 17.91 27.29 44.24
C GLU A 493 17.17 28.63 44.38
N TYR A 494 15.90 28.70 43.96
CA TYR A 494 15.20 29.98 43.81
C TYR A 494 14.02 30.19 44.76
N TYR A 495 13.30 29.14 45.18
CA TYR A 495 11.97 29.31 45.79
C TYR A 495 11.98 30.08 47.11
N ASP A 496 12.96 29.85 47.98
CA ASP A 496 13.03 30.52 49.30
C ASP A 496 13.19 32.06 49.19
N ASN A 497 13.91 32.52 48.16
CA ASN A 497 14.16 33.95 47.92
C ASN A 497 13.20 34.56 46.91
N HIS A 498 12.68 33.75 45.97
CA HIS A 498 11.86 34.16 44.84
C HIS A 498 10.63 33.26 44.65
N PRO A 499 9.74 33.15 45.65
CA PRO A 499 8.53 32.34 45.54
C PRO A 499 7.61 32.82 44.40
N GLU A 500 7.69 34.09 43.99
CA GLU A 500 6.95 34.67 42.87
C GLU A 500 7.30 34.09 41.49
N TYR A 501 8.40 33.34 41.38
CA TYR A 501 8.79 32.64 40.15
C TYR A 501 7.93 31.38 39.90
N TYR A 502 7.25 30.88 40.93
CA TYR A 502 6.49 29.64 40.91
C TYR A 502 4.98 29.88 40.87
N SER A 503 4.20 28.84 40.56
CA SER A 503 2.74 28.94 40.45
C SER A 503 2.11 29.56 41.71
N LEU A 504 1.21 30.53 41.51
CA LEU A 504 0.22 30.88 42.53
C LEU A 504 -0.93 29.88 42.44
N ILE A 505 -1.27 29.20 43.53
CA ILE A 505 -2.38 28.26 43.63
C ILE A 505 -3.17 28.60 44.89
N ASP A 506 -4.47 28.87 44.74
CA ASP A 506 -5.39 29.20 45.83
C ASP A 506 -4.89 30.32 46.77
N GLY A 507 -4.13 31.27 46.21
CA GLY A 507 -3.58 32.42 46.92
C GLY A 507 -2.17 32.22 47.49
N GLU A 508 -1.59 31.02 47.39
CA GLU A 508 -0.25 30.70 47.89
C GLU A 508 0.70 30.37 46.74
N ARG A 509 1.97 30.79 46.84
CA ARG A 509 3.01 30.41 45.87
C ARG A 509 3.50 29.01 46.23
N VAL A 510 3.48 28.07 45.30
CA VAL A 510 3.85 26.68 45.55
C VAL A 510 4.76 26.13 44.45
N HIS A 511 5.68 25.25 44.82
CA HIS A 511 6.54 24.52 43.88
C HIS A 511 6.28 23.00 43.88
N GLU A 512 5.66 22.44 44.91
CA GLU A 512 5.34 21.02 44.96
C GLU A 512 4.23 20.68 43.97
N ARG A 513 4.51 19.77 43.02
CA ARG A 513 3.56 19.37 41.97
C ARG A 513 2.96 20.57 41.23
N ALA A 514 3.79 21.56 40.94
CA ALA A 514 3.39 22.85 40.39
C ALA A 514 4.28 23.29 39.22
N GLN A 515 3.97 24.46 38.66
CA GLN A 515 4.61 25.01 37.47
C GLN A 515 5.32 26.33 37.80
N LEU A 516 5.76 27.03 36.76
CA LEU A 516 6.35 28.36 36.86
C LEU A 516 5.33 29.46 36.58
N CYS A 517 5.57 30.65 37.13
CA CYS A 517 4.82 31.85 36.80
C CYS A 517 5.36 32.47 35.50
N LEU A 518 4.86 32.01 34.36
CA LEU A 518 5.38 32.37 33.04
C LEU A 518 5.33 33.87 32.69
N THR A 519 4.47 34.65 33.35
CA THR A 519 4.38 36.10 33.14
C THR A 519 5.35 36.93 33.98
N ASN A 520 6.25 36.27 34.72
CA ASN A 520 7.33 36.94 35.45
C ASN A 520 8.54 37.16 34.51
N PRO A 521 9.00 38.42 34.31
CA PRO A 521 10.10 38.72 33.38
C PRO A 521 11.43 38.06 33.77
N ASP A 522 11.73 37.91 35.07
CA ASP A 522 12.97 37.28 35.51
C ASP A 522 13.00 35.79 35.15
N VAL A 523 11.85 35.12 35.22
CA VAL A 523 11.72 33.71 34.79
C VAL A 523 12.02 33.58 33.30
N LEU A 524 11.55 34.51 32.46
CA LEU A 524 11.87 34.53 31.03
C LEU A 524 13.37 34.73 30.80
N ASP A 525 14.00 35.66 31.51
CA ASP A 525 15.43 35.93 31.39
C ASP A 525 16.29 34.72 31.83
N ILE A 526 15.98 34.12 32.99
CA ILE A 526 16.70 32.96 33.54
C ILE A 526 16.59 31.73 32.63
N ILE A 527 15.37 31.38 32.20
CA ILE A 527 15.14 30.23 31.32
C ILE A 527 15.84 30.44 29.97
N THR A 528 15.77 31.65 29.40
CA THR A 528 16.43 31.95 28.12
C THR A 528 17.93 31.75 28.22
N GLU A 529 18.59 32.28 29.26
CA GLU A 529 20.04 32.16 29.37
C GLU A 529 20.48 30.72 29.66
N ARG A 530 19.77 30.00 30.53
CA ARG A 530 20.08 28.58 30.77
C ARG A 530 19.83 27.70 29.54
N LEU A 531 18.85 28.03 28.70
CA LEU A 531 18.66 27.39 27.40
C LEU A 531 19.84 27.67 26.47
N ARG A 532 20.30 28.93 26.34
CA ARG A 532 21.48 29.26 25.53
C ARG A 532 22.72 28.50 25.98
N GLU A 533 22.97 28.43 27.28
CA GLU A 533 24.06 27.62 27.82
C GLU A 533 23.92 26.14 27.46
N THR A 534 22.70 25.61 27.49
CA THR A 534 22.41 24.22 27.16
C THR A 534 22.68 23.94 25.68
N ILE A 535 22.24 24.81 24.77
CA ILE A 535 22.49 24.69 23.34
C ILE A 535 24.00 24.77 23.05
N ARG A 536 24.72 25.72 23.66
CA ARG A 536 26.18 25.84 23.50
C ARG A 536 26.93 24.61 24.00
N LYS A 537 26.46 23.98 25.09
CA LYS A 537 27.07 22.79 25.68
C LYS A 537 26.75 21.53 24.88
N ASN A 538 25.62 21.51 24.19
CA ASN A 538 25.15 20.34 23.45
C ASN A 538 24.58 20.76 22.09
N PRO A 539 25.39 21.26 21.14
CA PRO A 539 24.91 21.85 19.88
C PRO A 539 24.29 20.83 18.91
N GLU A 540 24.42 19.54 19.19
CA GLU A 540 24.01 18.43 18.34
C GLU A 540 22.50 18.18 18.27
N TYR A 541 21.72 18.67 19.25
CA TYR A 541 20.26 18.50 19.21
C TYR A 541 19.62 19.45 18.20
N LEU A 542 18.55 18.99 17.56
CA LEU A 542 17.71 19.78 16.67
C LEU A 542 16.67 20.59 17.45
N ILE A 543 16.04 19.96 18.46
CA ILE A 543 14.92 20.53 19.21
C ILE A 543 15.29 20.57 20.70
N TYR A 544 15.07 21.71 21.36
CA TYR A 544 15.33 21.87 22.81
C TYR A 544 14.05 22.19 23.57
N SER A 545 13.71 21.34 24.54
CA SER A 545 12.45 21.48 25.27
C SER A 545 12.47 22.64 26.28
N VAL A 546 11.45 23.51 26.20
CA VAL A 546 11.02 24.46 27.23
C VAL A 546 9.57 24.14 27.56
N SER A 547 9.36 23.24 28.52
CA SER A 547 8.04 22.66 28.76
C SER A 547 7.66 22.55 30.23
N GLN A 548 6.35 22.55 30.47
CA GLN A 548 5.74 22.27 31.77
C GLN A 548 6.30 21.00 32.42
N ASN A 549 6.39 21.01 33.75
CA ASN A 549 6.70 19.82 34.55
C ASN A 549 5.59 18.77 34.40
N ASP A 550 5.87 17.51 34.73
CA ASP A 550 4.91 16.39 34.67
C ASP A 550 3.86 16.42 35.80
N TRP A 551 3.22 17.57 35.98
CA TRP A 551 2.23 17.85 37.01
C TRP A 551 1.16 18.81 36.47
N ARG A 552 0.07 18.98 37.23
CA ARG A 552 -0.95 20.01 36.97
C ARG A 552 -0.56 21.36 37.60
N ASN A 553 -1.53 22.10 38.11
CA ASN A 553 -1.37 23.35 38.84
C ASN A 553 -0.70 24.49 38.03
N PRO A 554 -1.35 24.94 36.93
CA PRO A 554 -0.94 26.16 36.24
C PRO A 554 -1.02 27.37 37.18
N CYS A 555 -0.17 28.37 36.94
CA CYS A 555 -0.16 29.57 37.75
C CYS A 555 -1.50 30.34 37.64
N GLN A 556 -2.16 30.55 38.78
CA GLN A 556 -3.44 31.26 38.90
C GLN A 556 -3.28 32.77 39.10
N CYS A 557 -2.07 33.32 38.95
CA CYS A 557 -1.87 34.76 39.11
C CYS A 557 -2.65 35.54 38.03
N GLU A 558 -3.02 36.78 38.33
CA GLU A 558 -3.87 37.61 37.46
C GLU A 558 -3.33 37.70 36.03
N LYS A 559 -2.01 37.86 35.86
CA LYS A 559 -1.38 38.00 34.54
C LYS A 559 -1.41 36.71 33.73
N CYS A 560 -1.08 35.56 34.32
CA CYS A 560 -1.15 34.27 33.63
C CYS A 560 -2.59 33.95 33.24
N GLN A 561 -3.53 34.14 34.16
CA GLN A 561 -4.94 33.84 33.93
C GLN A 561 -5.61 34.83 32.97
N ALA A 562 -5.13 36.06 32.85
CA ALA A 562 -5.58 36.99 31.82
C ALA A 562 -5.29 36.44 30.41
N ILE A 563 -4.12 35.84 30.20
CA ILE A 563 -3.76 35.19 28.93
C ILE A 563 -4.61 33.94 28.74
N ALA A 564 -4.65 33.02 29.71
CA ALA A 564 -5.41 31.77 29.60
C ALA A 564 -6.90 32.00 29.26
N LYS A 565 -7.53 32.98 29.92
CA LYS A 565 -8.94 33.35 29.66
C LYS A 565 -9.14 33.96 28.28
N LYS A 566 -8.21 34.81 27.83
CA LYS A 566 -8.28 35.43 26.49
C LYS A 566 -8.14 34.37 25.39
N GLU A 567 -7.27 33.39 25.60
CA GLU A 567 -6.99 32.34 24.62
C GLU A 567 -7.95 31.14 24.72
N GLY A 568 -8.73 31.05 25.80
CA GLY A 568 -9.66 29.94 26.05
C GLY A 568 -8.99 28.62 26.42
N SER A 569 -7.68 28.65 26.76
CA SER A 569 -6.88 27.48 27.10
C SER A 569 -5.65 27.85 27.94
N GLU A 570 -5.22 26.95 28.83
CA GLU A 570 -3.99 27.06 29.62
C GLU A 570 -2.71 26.85 28.79
N SER A 571 -2.84 26.40 27.53
CA SER A 571 -1.73 26.42 26.58
C SER A 571 -1.36 27.85 26.12
N GLY A 572 -2.28 28.82 26.23
CA GLY A 572 -2.03 30.22 25.87
C GLY A 572 -0.81 30.83 26.58
N PRO A 573 -0.74 30.80 27.92
CA PRO A 573 0.44 31.23 28.66
C PRO A 573 1.74 30.50 28.27
N ILE A 574 1.67 29.21 27.92
CA ILE A 574 2.83 28.42 27.50
C ILE A 574 3.37 28.93 26.16
N ILE A 575 2.52 29.03 25.14
CA ILE A 575 2.93 29.50 23.81
C ILE A 575 3.38 30.96 23.87
N TRP A 576 2.70 31.81 24.65
CA TRP A 576 3.13 33.19 24.89
C TRP A 576 4.55 33.27 25.44
N PHE A 577 4.91 32.40 26.39
CA PHE A 577 6.24 32.35 26.98
C PHE A 577 7.28 31.79 26.01
N VAL A 578 6.99 30.63 25.40
CA VAL A 578 7.90 29.91 24.51
C VAL A 578 8.22 30.73 23.27
N ASN A 579 7.26 31.46 22.70
CA ASN A 579 7.51 32.37 21.58
C ASN A 579 8.55 33.45 21.92
N GLN A 580 8.52 33.98 23.14
CA GLN A 580 9.50 34.98 23.57
C GLN A 580 10.89 34.37 23.78
N VAL A 581 10.96 33.14 24.32
CA VAL A 581 12.22 32.41 24.42
C VAL A 581 12.80 32.16 23.01
N ALA A 582 11.98 31.63 22.11
CA ALA A 582 12.36 31.32 20.74
C ALA A 582 12.81 32.57 19.96
N GLU A 583 12.12 33.70 20.13
CA GLU A 583 12.50 34.99 19.55
C GLU A 583 13.86 35.49 20.03
N ARG A 584 14.19 35.28 21.31
CA ARG A 584 15.44 35.75 21.92
C ARG A 584 16.67 34.92 21.56
N ILE A 585 16.50 33.72 21.02
CA ILE A 585 17.61 32.81 20.69
C ILE A 585 17.83 32.64 19.18
N LYS A 586 16.85 32.97 18.33
CA LYS A 586 16.87 32.66 16.89
C LYS A 586 18.08 33.21 16.13
N ASP A 587 18.61 34.37 16.52
CA ASP A 587 19.75 34.98 15.83
C ASP A 587 21.07 34.26 16.16
N GLU A 588 21.16 33.67 17.36
CA GLU A 588 22.33 32.89 17.78
C GLU A 588 22.25 31.43 17.31
N PHE A 589 21.04 30.86 17.26
CA PHE A 589 20.78 29.46 16.90
C PHE A 589 19.68 29.35 15.82
N PRO A 590 19.93 29.81 14.58
CA PRO A 590 18.91 29.87 13.53
C PRO A 590 18.49 28.49 12.99
N ASP A 591 19.28 27.45 13.25
CA ASP A 591 19.05 26.07 12.83
C ASP A 591 18.35 25.22 13.90
N LYS A 592 18.00 25.80 15.06
CA LYS A 592 17.44 25.07 16.21
C LYS A 592 15.99 25.43 16.48
N TYR A 593 15.23 24.45 16.97
CA TYR A 593 13.85 24.63 17.41
C TYR A 593 13.73 24.68 18.94
N VAL A 594 12.75 25.45 19.43
CA VAL A 594 12.28 25.37 20.82
C VAL A 594 11.04 24.50 20.89
N GLY A 595 11.14 23.36 21.55
CA GLY A 595 10.04 22.43 21.75
C GLY A 595 9.21 22.77 22.99
N THR A 596 7.90 22.53 22.98
CA THR A 596 7.05 22.61 24.18
C THR A 596 5.94 21.57 24.16
N LEU A 597 5.34 21.27 25.31
CA LEU A 597 4.30 20.24 25.43
C LEU A 597 2.89 20.81 25.26
N ALA A 598 2.06 20.10 24.50
CA ALA A 598 0.61 20.15 24.56
C ALA A 598 0.12 18.85 25.23
N TYR A 599 -0.01 18.90 26.55
CA TYR A 599 -0.13 17.71 27.40
C TYR A 599 -1.02 17.99 28.62
N GLN A 600 -1.90 17.05 28.97
CA GLN A 600 -2.84 17.18 30.10
C GLN A 600 -3.63 18.50 30.07
N TYR A 601 -3.37 19.41 31.02
CA TYR A 601 -4.10 20.67 31.16
C TYR A 601 -3.81 21.67 30.03
N THR A 602 -2.80 21.42 29.20
CA THR A 602 -2.45 22.24 28.02
C THR A 602 -2.72 21.54 26.68
N ARG A 603 -3.45 20.41 26.69
CA ARG A 603 -3.76 19.65 25.47
C ARG A 603 -4.53 20.49 24.44
N LYS A 604 -5.48 21.31 24.89
CA LYS A 604 -6.30 22.15 24.01
C LYS A 604 -5.51 23.33 23.43
N PRO A 605 -5.55 23.60 22.11
CA PRO A 605 -4.85 24.75 21.52
C PRO A 605 -5.42 26.11 21.98
N PRO A 606 -4.59 27.18 22.01
CA PRO A 606 -5.07 28.55 22.20
C PRO A 606 -5.77 29.07 20.94
N THR A 607 -6.60 30.11 21.10
CA THR A 607 -7.44 30.61 19.99
C THR A 607 -6.74 31.64 19.09
N ASN A 608 -5.92 32.54 19.65
CA ASN A 608 -5.37 33.69 18.92
C ASN A 608 -3.83 33.70 18.88
N ILE A 609 -3.17 33.19 19.92
CA ILE A 609 -1.71 33.11 19.95
C ILE A 609 -1.25 31.90 19.13
N VAL A 610 -0.37 32.13 18.16
CA VAL A 610 0.20 31.08 17.31
C VAL A 610 1.67 30.82 17.67
N PRO A 611 2.16 29.57 17.66
CA PRO A 611 3.58 29.28 17.79
C PRO A 611 4.42 29.97 16.70
N HIS A 612 5.63 30.43 17.02
CA HIS A 612 6.57 30.98 16.03
C HIS A 612 7.13 29.87 15.11
N GLU A 613 7.69 30.25 13.96
CA GLU A 613 8.32 29.33 12.97
C GLU A 613 9.37 28.39 13.58
N ASN A 614 10.14 28.86 14.58
CA ASN A 614 11.13 28.04 15.27
C ASN A 614 10.60 27.38 16.57
N VAL A 615 9.28 27.21 16.70
CA VAL A 615 8.63 26.51 17.84
C VAL A 615 7.98 25.22 17.36
N VAL A 616 8.23 24.13 18.10
CA VAL A 616 7.66 22.80 17.84
C VAL A 616 6.72 22.40 18.97
N VAL A 617 5.45 22.15 18.65
CA VAL A 617 4.47 21.68 19.63
C VAL A 617 4.52 20.17 19.71
N ARG A 618 4.81 19.63 20.90
CA ARG A 618 4.86 18.21 21.19
C ARG A 618 3.53 17.71 21.76
N PHE A 619 2.76 17.00 20.95
CA PHE A 619 1.39 16.56 21.26
C PHE A 619 1.36 15.08 21.64
N CYS A 620 0.50 14.69 22.60
CA CYS A 620 0.52 13.36 23.22
C CYS A 620 -0.83 12.63 23.08
N SER A 621 -0.83 11.35 22.73
CA SER A 621 -2.04 10.51 22.53
C SER A 621 -2.47 9.68 23.75
N ILE A 622 -2.06 10.09 24.96
CA ILE A 622 -2.16 9.26 26.19
C ILE A 622 -3.60 8.83 26.54
N GLU A 623 -4.62 9.60 26.14
CA GLU A 623 -6.03 9.29 26.41
C GLU A 623 -6.71 8.41 25.35
N CYS A 624 -6.01 8.06 24.26
CA CYS A 624 -6.60 7.42 23.11
C CYS A 624 -6.92 5.93 23.30
N CYS A 625 -7.88 5.47 22.51
CA CYS A 625 -8.08 4.06 22.20
C CYS A 625 -7.07 3.64 21.13
N PHE A 626 -6.32 2.56 21.38
CA PHE A 626 -5.30 2.00 20.49
C PHE A 626 -5.74 0.70 19.79
N ALA A 627 -7.01 0.33 19.90
CA ALA A 627 -7.59 -0.81 19.16
C ALA A 627 -8.12 -0.40 17.77
N HIS A 628 -8.39 0.88 17.58
CA HIS A 628 -9.11 1.41 16.42
C HIS A 628 -8.40 2.62 15.85
N ASP A 629 -8.51 2.79 14.54
CA ASP A 629 -8.03 3.97 13.84
C ASP A 629 -8.58 5.25 14.49
N PHE A 630 -7.72 6.26 14.68
CA PHE A 630 -8.10 7.48 15.38
C PHE A 630 -9.30 8.21 14.77
N ASN A 631 -9.41 8.27 13.44
CA ASN A 631 -10.48 9.01 12.77
C ASN A 631 -11.84 8.30 12.83
N SER A 632 -11.82 6.98 13.03
CA SER A 632 -13.03 6.13 13.10
C SER A 632 -13.57 5.91 14.51
N CYS A 633 -12.78 6.19 15.55
CA CYS A 633 -13.13 5.83 16.93
C CYS A 633 -13.69 7.03 17.71
N GLU A 634 -14.93 6.91 18.21
CA GLU A 634 -15.58 7.99 18.98
C GLU A 634 -14.79 8.39 20.25
N GLN A 635 -14.08 7.45 20.89
CA GLN A 635 -13.23 7.76 22.06
C GLN A 635 -12.06 8.69 21.71
N ASN A 636 -11.66 8.75 20.45
CA ASN A 636 -10.54 9.56 19.96
C ASN A 636 -10.99 10.91 19.38
N ALA A 637 -12.29 11.20 19.33
CA ALA A 637 -12.83 12.40 18.69
C ALA A 637 -12.31 13.71 19.32
N GLU A 638 -12.20 13.78 20.65
CA GLU A 638 -11.65 14.97 21.33
C GLU A 638 -10.15 15.14 21.04
N PHE A 639 -9.41 14.04 20.98
CA PHE A 639 -7.99 14.04 20.62
C PHE A 639 -7.78 14.53 19.19
N ILE A 640 -8.56 14.05 18.22
CA ILE A 640 -8.49 14.50 16.82
C ILE A 640 -8.83 15.98 16.72
N GLY A 641 -9.88 16.45 17.41
CA GLY A 641 -10.22 17.88 17.42
C GLY A 641 -9.09 18.77 17.97
N ASP A 642 -8.41 18.33 19.03
CA ASP A 642 -7.25 19.04 19.57
C ASP A 642 -6.03 18.95 18.63
N LEU A 643 -5.78 17.80 17.99
CA LEU A 643 -4.69 17.60 17.01
C LEU A 643 -4.85 18.51 15.80
N GLU A 644 -6.03 18.50 15.17
CA GLU A 644 -6.35 19.35 14.02
C GLU A 644 -6.30 20.82 14.39
N GLY A 645 -6.79 21.17 15.60
CA GLY A 645 -6.72 22.53 16.12
C GLY A 645 -5.29 23.02 16.31
N TRP A 646 -4.38 22.18 16.80
CA TRP A 646 -2.95 22.51 16.86
C TRP A 646 -2.32 22.59 15.46
N ALA A 647 -2.58 21.61 14.59
CA ALA A 647 -2.05 21.59 13.22
C ALA A 647 -2.50 22.83 12.41
N ALA A 648 -3.67 23.40 12.71
CA ALA A 648 -4.14 24.62 12.07
C ALA A 648 -3.28 25.86 12.40
N ILE A 649 -2.69 25.93 13.60
CA ILE A 649 -1.97 27.13 14.08
C ILE A 649 -0.46 26.95 14.20
N ALA A 650 0.03 25.72 14.41
CA ALA A 650 1.44 25.43 14.56
C ALA A 650 2.12 25.22 13.20
N PRO A 651 3.34 25.75 12.99
CA PRO A 651 4.12 25.44 11.80
C PRO A 651 4.66 24.01 11.83
N HIS A 652 4.99 23.51 13.02
CA HIS A 652 5.61 22.20 13.22
C HIS A 652 4.99 21.46 14.42
N MET A 653 4.56 20.21 14.18
CA MET A 653 4.14 19.28 15.22
C MET A 653 5.21 18.21 15.46
N TYR A 654 5.37 17.78 16.70
CA TYR A 654 6.08 16.56 17.06
C TYR A 654 5.14 15.68 17.87
N ILE A 655 5.02 14.40 17.56
CA ILE A 655 4.08 13.52 18.25
C ILE A 655 4.81 12.65 19.26
N TRP A 656 4.24 12.54 20.45
CA TRP A 656 4.56 11.53 21.44
C TRP A 656 3.40 10.54 21.47
N ASP A 657 3.52 9.47 20.69
CA ASP A 657 2.55 8.37 20.64
C ASP A 657 2.95 7.24 21.60
N TYR A 658 2.02 6.34 21.89
CA TYR A 658 2.19 5.27 22.87
C TYR A 658 1.74 3.92 22.28
N VAL A 659 2.67 2.97 22.15
CA VAL A 659 2.44 1.71 21.42
C VAL A 659 2.59 0.45 22.26
N VAL A 660 2.54 0.59 23.59
CA VAL A 660 2.67 -0.53 24.53
C VAL A 660 1.73 -0.39 25.74
N ASN A 661 1.46 -1.51 26.41
CA ASN A 661 0.79 -1.53 27.71
C ASN A 661 1.77 -1.27 28.87
N PHE A 662 1.77 -0.05 29.42
CA PHE A 662 2.67 0.35 30.52
C PHE A 662 2.40 -0.37 31.84
N SER A 663 1.18 -0.89 32.03
CA SER A 663 0.83 -1.68 33.21
C SER A 663 1.36 -3.11 33.14
N HIS A 664 1.52 -3.66 31.93
CA HIS A 664 2.06 -4.99 31.69
C HIS A 664 2.71 -5.11 30.30
N TYR A 665 4.01 -4.85 30.19
CA TYR A 665 4.74 -4.93 28.91
C TYR A 665 4.63 -6.31 28.24
N ILE A 666 4.62 -7.38 29.04
CA ILE A 666 4.58 -8.77 28.54
C ILE A 666 3.17 -9.18 28.07
N LEU A 667 2.10 -8.53 28.55
CA LEU A 667 0.73 -8.95 28.25
C LEU A 667 0.41 -8.82 26.73
N PRO A 668 -0.38 -9.73 26.12
CA PRO A 668 -0.81 -9.55 24.74
C PRO A 668 -1.48 -8.18 24.51
N TYR A 669 -1.10 -7.47 23.45
CA TYR A 669 -1.56 -6.09 23.21
C TYR A 669 -1.86 -5.81 21.72
N PRO A 670 -3.07 -6.09 21.21
CA PRO A 670 -3.33 -6.20 19.77
C PRO A 670 -3.44 -4.88 18.97
N ASN A 671 -2.43 -3.99 19.01
CA ASN A 671 -2.48 -2.66 18.36
C ASN A 671 -1.79 -2.54 16.99
N PHE A 672 -1.33 -3.64 16.36
CA PHE A 672 -0.59 -3.53 15.08
C PHE A 672 -1.41 -2.89 13.95
N LYS A 673 -2.70 -3.22 13.88
CA LYS A 673 -3.59 -2.81 12.77
C LYS A 673 -3.82 -1.30 12.68
N VAL A 674 -3.49 -0.54 13.72
CA VAL A 674 -3.70 0.92 13.76
C VAL A 674 -2.41 1.71 13.55
N LEU A 675 -1.23 1.08 13.61
CA LEU A 675 0.06 1.80 13.57
C LEU A 675 0.17 2.66 12.31
N GLN A 676 -0.07 2.07 11.13
CA GLN A 676 0.06 2.79 9.86
C GLN A 676 -0.91 3.97 9.75
N SER A 677 -2.19 3.76 10.06
CA SER A 677 -3.22 4.78 9.89
C SER A 677 -3.10 5.90 10.92
N ASN A 678 -2.65 5.58 12.14
CA ASN A 678 -2.33 6.55 13.18
C ASN A 678 -1.11 7.40 12.80
N ILE A 679 -0.01 6.78 12.37
CA ILE A 679 1.19 7.48 11.88
C ILE A 679 0.83 8.39 10.70
N LYS A 680 0.01 7.91 9.75
CA LYS A 680 -0.46 8.72 8.63
C LYS A 680 -1.28 9.93 9.11
N THR A 681 -2.18 9.74 10.08
CA THR A 681 -2.99 10.82 10.66
C THR A 681 -2.09 11.91 11.26
N PHE A 682 -0.99 11.54 11.91
CA PHE A 682 -0.02 12.50 12.43
C PHE A 682 0.71 13.28 11.34
N ILE A 683 1.17 12.59 10.29
CA ILE A 683 1.85 13.21 9.15
C ILE A 683 0.92 14.20 8.42
N ASP A 684 -0.32 13.80 8.17
CA ASP A 684 -1.36 14.65 7.56
C ASP A 684 -1.64 15.92 8.41
N ASN A 685 -1.34 15.87 9.71
CA ASN A 685 -1.48 16.98 10.67
C ASN A 685 -0.13 17.67 11.02
N LYS A 686 0.78 17.76 10.04
CA LYS A 686 2.06 18.50 10.11
C LYS A 686 3.09 17.96 11.11
N ALA A 687 3.03 16.67 11.45
CA ALA A 687 4.11 16.05 12.21
C ALA A 687 5.42 16.08 11.42
N ILE A 688 6.44 16.75 11.95
CA ILE A 688 7.83 16.66 11.46
C ILE A 688 8.60 15.53 12.16
N GLY A 689 8.10 15.08 13.30
CA GLY A 689 8.69 14.00 14.07
C GLY A 689 7.66 13.23 14.89
N ILE A 690 7.93 11.95 15.11
CA ILE A 690 7.09 11.04 15.88
C ILE A 690 8.00 10.23 16.79
N MET A 691 7.62 10.13 18.06
CA MET A 691 8.17 9.19 19.01
C MET A 691 7.11 8.17 19.39
N GLU A 692 7.36 6.91 19.04
CA GLU A 692 6.51 5.77 19.40
C GLU A 692 6.96 5.20 20.75
N GLN A 693 6.43 5.73 21.87
CA GLN A 693 6.85 5.31 23.19
C GLN A 693 6.45 3.86 23.47
N ALA A 694 7.44 3.04 23.82
CA ALA A 694 7.27 1.60 24.00
C ALA A 694 8.02 1.03 25.22
N ALA A 695 8.24 -0.28 25.25
CA ALA A 695 8.99 -0.97 26.31
C ALA A 695 10.51 -0.79 26.14
N TYR A 696 11.01 0.43 26.39
CA TYR A 696 12.41 0.81 26.16
C TYR A 696 13.40 0.24 27.18
N GLN A 697 12.95 -0.16 28.38
CA GLN A 697 13.83 -0.53 29.49
C GLN A 697 14.32 -1.98 29.44
N SER A 698 13.64 -2.87 28.70
CA SER A 698 13.91 -4.31 28.71
C SER A 698 13.32 -4.99 27.48
N ARG A 699 13.93 -6.09 27.07
CA ARG A 699 13.29 -7.10 26.21
C ARG A 699 12.05 -7.70 26.88
N GLY A 700 11.26 -8.45 26.11
CA GLY A 700 10.18 -9.30 26.61
C GLY A 700 8.77 -8.72 26.45
N GLY A 701 8.65 -7.51 25.89
CA GLY A 701 7.34 -6.99 25.48
C GLY A 701 6.70 -7.90 24.43
N GLU A 702 5.38 -8.03 24.43
CA GLU A 702 4.70 -8.82 23.40
C GLU A 702 5.08 -8.30 22.02
N PHE A 703 5.55 -9.19 21.13
CA PHE A 703 6.04 -8.86 19.78
C PHE A 703 6.88 -7.57 19.69
N ALA A 704 7.70 -7.27 20.69
CA ALA A 704 8.52 -6.06 20.74
C ALA A 704 9.44 -5.96 19.52
N GLU A 705 10.09 -7.07 19.17
CA GLU A 705 11.00 -7.15 18.02
C GLU A 705 10.29 -6.84 16.69
N LEU A 706 9.08 -7.38 16.49
CA LEU A 706 8.29 -7.14 15.28
C LEU A 706 7.74 -5.71 15.25
N ARG A 707 7.28 -5.16 16.38
CA ARG A 707 6.82 -3.76 16.43
C ARG A 707 7.95 -2.80 16.11
N ALA A 708 9.13 -2.99 16.70
CA ALA A 708 10.29 -2.14 16.43
C ALA A 708 10.62 -2.13 14.93
N TYR A 709 10.69 -3.32 14.32
CA TYR A 709 10.97 -3.44 12.89
C TYR A 709 9.90 -2.76 12.02
N LEU A 710 8.61 -3.02 12.28
CA LEU A 710 7.52 -2.44 11.51
C LEU A 710 7.43 -0.92 11.68
N ILE A 711 7.59 -0.40 12.90
CA ILE A 711 7.60 1.04 13.19
C ILE A 711 8.76 1.71 12.43
N GLY A 712 9.95 1.10 12.42
CA GLY A 712 11.07 1.60 11.61
C GLY A 712 10.74 1.73 10.12
N LYS A 713 10.05 0.74 9.54
CA LYS A 713 9.58 0.80 8.15
C LYS A 713 8.52 1.87 7.94
N LEU A 714 7.52 1.97 8.82
CA LEU A 714 6.42 2.93 8.71
C LEU A 714 6.86 4.38 8.89
N LEU A 715 7.76 4.66 9.84
CA LEU A 715 8.27 6.01 10.07
C LEU A 715 9.13 6.50 8.89
N TRP A 716 9.79 5.57 8.19
CA TRP A 716 10.52 5.88 6.96
C TRP A 716 9.57 6.06 5.76
N ASN A 717 8.70 5.10 5.52
CA ASN A 717 7.72 5.12 4.43
C ASN A 717 6.36 4.65 4.96
N VAL A 718 5.44 5.59 5.16
CA VAL A 718 4.12 5.28 5.75
C VAL A 718 3.25 4.43 4.81
N ASN A 719 3.57 4.35 3.51
CA ASN A 719 2.77 3.65 2.51
C ASN A 719 3.26 2.23 2.21
N VAL A 720 4.18 1.68 3.02
CA VAL A 720 4.59 0.27 2.88
C VAL A 720 3.39 -0.67 3.06
N ASP A 721 3.43 -1.82 2.40
CA ASP A 721 2.48 -2.89 2.66
C ASP A 721 2.80 -3.53 4.02
N VAL A 722 1.94 -3.27 5.00
CA VAL A 722 2.13 -3.73 6.38
C VAL A 722 2.09 -5.25 6.49
N ASP A 723 1.21 -5.91 5.73
CA ASP A 723 1.10 -7.36 5.78
C ASP A 723 2.34 -8.01 5.14
N GLU A 724 2.86 -7.46 4.04
CA GLU A 724 4.13 -7.94 3.45
C GLU A 724 5.31 -7.80 4.42
N VAL A 725 5.43 -6.67 5.14
CA VAL A 725 6.50 -6.47 6.13
C VAL A 725 6.37 -7.46 7.30
N ILE A 726 5.14 -7.68 7.78
CA ILE A 726 4.88 -8.66 8.85
C ILE A 726 5.21 -10.07 8.36
N ASP A 727 4.76 -10.47 7.17
CA ASP A 727 5.00 -11.80 6.63
C ASP A 727 6.48 -12.07 6.36
N ASP A 728 7.20 -11.09 5.81
CA ASP A 728 8.66 -11.13 5.66
C ASP A 728 9.33 -11.39 7.02
N PHE A 729 8.95 -10.63 8.07
CA PHE A 729 9.45 -10.86 9.42
C PHE A 729 9.08 -12.25 9.96
N MET A 730 7.83 -12.68 9.80
CA MET A 730 7.36 -13.98 10.32
C MET A 730 8.19 -15.13 9.74
N VAL A 731 8.42 -15.11 8.43
CA VAL A 731 9.22 -16.13 7.74
C VAL A 731 10.69 -16.00 8.07
N GLY A 732 11.27 -14.80 7.99
CA GLY A 732 12.70 -14.60 8.18
C GLY A 732 13.15 -14.76 9.63
N TYR A 733 12.36 -14.30 10.60
CA TYR A 733 12.70 -14.35 12.02
C TYR A 733 12.37 -15.68 12.68
N TYR A 734 11.26 -16.34 12.30
CA TYR A 734 10.82 -17.60 12.92
C TYR A 734 10.97 -18.83 12.01
N GLY A 735 11.45 -18.68 10.77
CA GLY A 735 11.59 -19.79 9.83
C GLY A 735 10.26 -20.51 9.61
N ARG A 736 10.28 -21.85 9.63
CA ARG A 736 9.07 -22.68 9.45
C ARG A 736 8.00 -22.45 10.53
N SER A 737 8.39 -22.01 11.73
CA SER A 737 7.46 -21.69 12.81
C SER A 737 6.66 -20.41 12.54
N GLY A 738 7.14 -19.56 11.62
CA GLY A 738 6.53 -18.27 11.26
C GLY A 738 5.05 -18.39 10.91
N GLN A 739 4.63 -19.44 10.20
CA GLN A 739 3.22 -19.65 9.85
C GLN A 739 2.28 -19.77 11.07
N TYR A 740 2.77 -20.39 12.16
CA TYR A 740 1.98 -20.57 13.38
C TYR A 740 2.06 -19.33 14.26
N VAL A 741 3.21 -18.65 14.29
CA VAL A 741 3.32 -17.35 14.97
C VAL A 741 2.43 -16.30 14.29
N ARG A 742 2.37 -16.29 12.95
CA ARG A 742 1.40 -15.49 12.17
C ARG A 742 -0.04 -15.88 12.49
N ALA A 743 -0.36 -17.18 12.57
CA ALA A 743 -1.69 -17.62 12.96
C ALA A 743 -2.09 -17.14 14.38
N TYR A 744 -1.15 -17.13 15.34
CA TYR A 744 -1.38 -16.54 16.66
C TYR A 744 -1.56 -15.02 16.58
N PHE A 745 -0.73 -14.33 15.80
CA PHE A 745 -0.87 -12.90 15.55
C PHE A 745 -2.26 -12.56 15.02
N ASP A 746 -2.74 -13.26 13.99
CA ASP A 746 -4.07 -13.07 13.41
C ASP A 746 -5.17 -13.43 14.41
N PHE A 747 -4.98 -14.48 15.20
CA PHE A 747 -5.93 -14.90 16.24
C PHE A 747 -6.09 -13.82 17.33
N LEU A 748 -4.98 -13.26 17.81
CA LEU A 748 -4.97 -12.18 18.80
C LEU A 748 -5.59 -10.90 18.23
N HIS A 749 -5.17 -10.46 17.04
CA HIS A 749 -5.70 -9.24 16.41
C HIS A 749 -7.13 -9.39 15.87
N GLY A 750 -7.60 -10.62 15.67
CA GLY A 750 -9.00 -10.93 15.36
C GLY A 750 -9.93 -10.82 16.56
N ARG A 751 -9.40 -10.62 17.77
CA ARG A 751 -10.21 -10.39 18.98
C ARG A 751 -10.80 -8.98 19.05
N LEU A 752 -10.22 -8.02 18.33
CA LEU A 752 -10.72 -6.65 18.28
C LEU A 752 -11.97 -6.57 17.41
N THR A 753 -13.04 -6.06 18.01
CA THR A 753 -14.31 -5.71 17.35
C THR A 753 -14.54 -4.21 17.51
N PRO A 754 -15.47 -3.58 16.76
CA PRO A 754 -15.79 -2.16 16.92
C PRO A 754 -16.10 -1.72 18.36
N ASP A 755 -16.59 -2.64 19.21
CA ASP A 755 -16.93 -2.37 20.62
C ASP A 755 -15.77 -2.64 21.60
N THR A 756 -14.64 -3.16 21.12
CA THR A 756 -13.51 -3.58 21.96
C THR A 756 -12.41 -2.54 21.96
N HIS A 757 -12.23 -1.84 23.08
CA HIS A 757 -11.24 -0.78 23.22
C HIS A 757 -10.07 -1.22 24.11
N ILE A 758 -8.85 -0.85 23.72
CA ILE A 758 -7.64 -1.04 24.53
C ILE A 758 -6.95 0.31 24.78
N HIS A 759 -6.38 0.45 25.97
CA HIS A 759 -5.66 1.64 26.43
C HIS A 759 -4.32 1.21 27.03
N LEU A 760 -3.53 2.17 27.50
CA LEU A 760 -2.17 1.96 28.03
C LEU A 760 -2.09 1.16 29.34
N GLY A 761 -3.24 0.79 29.91
CA GLY A 761 -3.37 0.02 31.14
C GLY A 761 -4.24 -1.22 31.00
N LEU A 762 -4.15 -1.92 29.86
CA LEU A 762 -4.90 -3.16 29.63
C LEU A 762 -4.59 -4.19 30.71
N ARG A 763 -5.62 -4.81 31.27
CA ARG A 763 -5.52 -5.68 32.45
C ARG A 763 -5.62 -7.16 32.05
N PRO A 764 -5.01 -8.07 32.81
CA PRO A 764 -5.08 -9.51 32.53
C PRO A 764 -6.48 -10.10 32.69
N ASP A 765 -7.40 -9.43 33.42
CA ASP A 765 -8.79 -9.85 33.64
C ASP A 765 -9.75 -9.40 32.52
N ASP A 766 -9.25 -8.76 31.46
CA ASP A 766 -10.05 -8.28 30.32
C ASP A 766 -10.77 -9.41 29.56
N ILE A 767 -11.88 -9.07 28.89
CA ILE A 767 -12.70 -9.98 28.09
C ILE A 767 -11.98 -10.51 26.84
N LEU A 768 -10.96 -9.80 26.37
CA LEU A 768 -10.05 -10.25 25.32
C LEU A 768 -9.43 -11.62 25.65
N PHE A 769 -9.12 -11.86 26.92
CA PHE A 769 -8.29 -12.95 27.41
C PHE A 769 -9.10 -14.09 28.04
N SER A 770 -10.11 -14.61 27.34
CA SER A 770 -10.91 -15.73 27.82
C SER A 770 -10.07 -17.01 28.05
N GLY A 771 -10.60 -17.95 28.84
CA GLY A 771 -9.93 -19.26 29.02
C GLY A 771 -9.80 -20.05 27.71
N ASP A 772 -10.75 -19.90 26.79
CA ASP A 772 -10.66 -20.49 25.44
C ASP A 772 -9.55 -19.86 24.61
N PHE A 773 -9.38 -18.53 24.71
CA PHE A 773 -8.29 -17.82 24.04
C PHE A 773 -6.92 -18.35 24.48
N VAL A 774 -6.70 -18.47 25.80
CA VAL A 774 -5.43 -18.98 26.34
C VAL A 774 -5.15 -20.40 25.84
N ARG A 775 -6.13 -21.30 25.92
CA ARG A 775 -5.98 -22.69 25.46
C ARG A 775 -5.69 -22.80 23.97
N GLU A 776 -6.35 -22.00 23.14
CA GLU A 776 -6.13 -22.05 21.70
C GLU A 776 -4.78 -21.45 21.31
N ALA A 777 -4.37 -20.35 21.95
CA ALA A 777 -3.05 -19.78 21.78
C ALA A 777 -1.94 -20.78 22.17
N GLU A 778 -2.09 -21.50 23.28
CA GLU A 778 -1.16 -22.57 23.66
C GLU A 778 -1.01 -23.64 22.57
N LYS A 779 -2.12 -24.10 21.97
CA LYS A 779 -2.06 -25.11 20.89
C LYS A 779 -1.33 -24.59 19.65
N ILE A 780 -1.55 -23.32 19.29
CA ILE A 780 -0.87 -22.70 18.15
C ILE A 780 0.64 -22.67 18.42
N PHE A 781 1.05 -22.24 19.60
CA PHE A 781 2.47 -22.24 19.98
C PHE A 781 3.07 -23.64 20.11
N ASP A 782 2.31 -24.64 20.55
CA ASP A 782 2.77 -26.04 20.55
C ASP A 782 3.10 -26.53 19.13
N GLN A 783 2.34 -26.09 18.11
CA GLN A 783 2.70 -26.38 16.71
C GLN A 783 3.93 -25.59 16.27
N ALA A 784 4.02 -24.30 16.64
CA ALA A 784 5.16 -23.45 16.31
C ALA A 784 6.48 -24.04 16.85
N GLU A 785 6.51 -24.49 18.10
CA GLU A 785 7.67 -25.11 18.73
C GLU A 785 8.03 -26.46 18.09
N ARG A 786 7.02 -27.27 17.74
CA ARG A 786 7.23 -28.57 17.09
C ARG A 786 7.95 -28.46 15.75
N VAL A 787 7.73 -27.38 15.01
CA VAL A 787 8.34 -27.17 13.68
C VAL A 787 9.57 -26.27 13.70
N ALA A 788 10.02 -25.82 14.89
CA ALA A 788 11.24 -25.03 15.03
C ALA A 788 12.45 -25.81 14.51
N GLU A 789 13.24 -25.18 13.64
CA GLU A 789 14.28 -25.86 12.87
C GLU A 789 15.55 -26.10 13.69
N ASN A 790 15.78 -25.26 14.69
CA ASN A 790 16.94 -25.32 15.58
C ASN A 790 16.61 -24.62 16.92
N GLU A 791 17.55 -24.69 17.86
CA GLU A 791 17.42 -24.10 19.20
C GLU A 791 17.22 -22.57 19.16
N GLU A 792 17.83 -21.87 18.21
CA GLU A 792 17.69 -20.43 18.06
C GLU A 792 16.27 -20.04 17.66
N ILE A 793 15.69 -20.72 16.66
CA ILE A 793 14.29 -20.53 16.26
C ILE A 793 13.35 -20.91 17.41
N LEU A 794 13.63 -22.01 18.13
CA LEU A 794 12.82 -22.42 19.27
C LEU A 794 12.82 -21.33 20.36
N ASN A 795 13.97 -20.76 20.71
CA ASN A 795 14.06 -19.69 21.71
C ASN A 795 13.26 -18.45 21.30
N ARG A 796 13.26 -18.09 20.00
CA ARG A 796 12.44 -16.99 19.46
C ARG A 796 10.93 -17.30 19.57
N VAL A 797 10.51 -18.52 19.26
CA VAL A 797 9.11 -18.96 19.41
C VAL A 797 8.68 -18.93 20.89
N GLU A 798 9.56 -19.34 21.81
CA GLU A 798 9.29 -19.27 23.25
C GLU A 798 9.17 -17.83 23.75
N MET A 799 9.96 -16.90 23.21
CA MET A 799 9.82 -15.47 23.44
C MET A 799 8.45 -14.96 22.96
N ALA A 800 8.00 -15.36 21.77
CA ALA A 800 6.68 -15.02 21.27
C ALA A 800 5.53 -15.66 22.10
N ARG A 801 5.76 -16.82 22.73
CA ARG A 801 4.82 -17.50 23.64
C ARG A 801 4.76 -16.87 25.03
N LEU A 802 5.82 -16.17 25.46
CA LEU A 802 5.95 -15.58 26.80
C LEU A 802 4.70 -14.81 27.27
N PRO A 803 4.05 -13.96 26.44
CA PRO A 803 2.80 -13.28 26.79
C PRO A 803 1.68 -14.20 27.26
N ILE A 804 1.55 -15.39 26.67
CA ILE A 804 0.50 -16.35 27.01
C ILE A 804 0.82 -17.06 28.33
N MET A 805 2.08 -17.40 28.56
CA MET A 805 2.52 -17.97 29.84
C MET A 805 2.32 -16.96 30.99
N TYR A 806 2.67 -15.69 30.76
CA TYR A 806 2.48 -14.61 31.71
C TYR A 806 0.98 -14.39 32.03
N LEU A 807 0.14 -14.35 30.99
CA LEU A 807 -1.31 -14.22 31.12
C LEU A 807 -1.91 -15.39 31.92
N LYS A 808 -1.48 -16.63 31.66
CA LYS A 808 -1.92 -17.82 32.39
C LYS A 808 -1.50 -17.76 33.87
N CYS A 809 -0.28 -17.32 34.17
CA CYS A 809 0.17 -17.10 35.55
C CYS A 809 -0.73 -16.09 36.28
N LEU A 810 -1.13 -15.00 35.63
CA LEU A 810 -1.97 -13.98 36.27
C LEU A 810 -3.43 -14.41 36.44
N ARG A 811 -3.99 -15.16 35.49
CA ARG A 811 -5.41 -15.56 35.48
C ARG A 811 -5.69 -16.88 36.20
N SER A 812 -4.79 -17.85 36.05
CA SER A 812 -4.92 -19.22 36.56
C SER A 812 -3.63 -19.66 37.28
N PRO A 813 -3.18 -18.95 38.35
CA PRO A 813 -1.87 -19.16 38.97
C PRO A 813 -1.67 -20.56 39.54
N ILE A 814 -2.74 -21.23 39.99
CA ILE A 814 -2.67 -22.61 40.52
C ILE A 814 -2.38 -23.59 39.38
N GLU A 815 -3.09 -23.44 38.26
CA GLU A 815 -2.91 -24.28 37.07
C GLU A 815 -1.50 -24.10 36.49
N ALA A 816 -1.06 -22.85 36.35
CA ALA A 816 0.27 -22.51 35.82
C ALA A 816 1.44 -23.08 36.65
N LYS A 817 1.26 -23.29 37.96
CA LYS A 817 2.26 -23.95 38.82
C LYS A 817 2.20 -25.47 38.71
N TYR A 818 1.02 -26.02 38.47
CA TYR A 818 0.82 -27.46 38.42
C TYR A 818 1.31 -28.04 37.08
N ASP A 819 1.10 -27.32 35.99
CA ASP A 819 1.45 -27.77 34.64
C ASP A 819 2.86 -27.37 34.16
N GLY A 820 3.62 -26.63 34.99
CA GLY A 820 4.98 -26.20 34.70
C GLY A 820 5.11 -24.87 33.94
N THR A 821 4.00 -24.19 33.64
CA THR A 821 4.01 -22.91 32.91
C THR A 821 4.81 -21.84 33.64
N TYR A 822 4.69 -21.76 34.97
CA TYR A 822 5.39 -20.76 35.77
C TYR A 822 6.90 -20.99 35.77
N GLU A 823 7.34 -22.23 35.91
CA GLU A 823 8.75 -22.62 35.85
C GLU A 823 9.34 -22.27 34.48
N ARG A 824 8.65 -22.65 33.40
CA ARG A 824 9.06 -22.34 32.03
C ARG A 824 9.12 -20.83 31.77
N PHE A 825 8.13 -20.07 32.23
CA PHE A 825 8.14 -18.61 32.15
C PHE A 825 9.42 -18.02 32.78
N ASN A 826 9.79 -18.50 33.97
CA ASN A 826 10.99 -18.03 34.67
C ASN A 826 12.29 -18.42 33.95
N GLU A 827 12.33 -19.58 33.30
CA GLU A 827 13.48 -20.02 32.49
C GLU A 827 13.70 -19.07 31.30
N VAL A 828 12.65 -18.74 30.56
CA VAL A 828 12.71 -17.79 29.44
C VAL A 828 13.09 -16.39 29.92
N VAL A 829 12.44 -15.88 30.96
CA VAL A 829 12.77 -14.56 31.57
C VAL A 829 14.24 -14.46 31.94
N LYS A 830 14.79 -15.52 32.54
CA LYS A 830 16.20 -15.58 32.93
C LYS A 830 17.13 -15.68 31.73
N ARG A 831 16.82 -16.54 30.75
CA ARG A 831 17.63 -16.72 29.53
C ARG A 831 17.77 -15.41 28.75
N GLU A 832 16.67 -14.68 28.64
CA GLU A 832 16.53 -13.51 27.76
C GLU A 832 16.84 -12.19 28.48
N GLY A 833 17.17 -12.26 29.78
CA GLY A 833 17.55 -11.10 30.58
C GLY A 833 16.42 -10.10 30.80
N ILE A 834 15.18 -10.57 30.89
CA ILE A 834 14.00 -9.71 31.04
C ILE A 834 13.96 -9.15 32.47
N THR A 835 13.96 -7.83 32.59
CA THR A 835 14.03 -7.11 33.88
C THR A 835 12.79 -6.29 34.20
N HIS A 836 11.94 -6.02 33.20
CA HIS A 836 10.74 -5.20 33.34
C HIS A 836 9.50 -5.93 32.83
N PHE A 837 8.56 -6.22 33.74
CA PHE A 837 7.23 -6.73 33.37
C PHE A 837 6.24 -5.58 33.13
N ALA A 838 6.60 -4.37 33.56
CA ALA A 838 5.86 -3.12 33.46
C ALA A 838 6.83 -1.95 33.70
N GLU A 839 6.39 -0.71 33.49
CA GLU A 839 7.26 0.48 33.52
C GLU A 839 8.04 0.66 34.83
N ARG A 840 7.43 0.38 35.99
CA ARG A 840 8.10 0.55 37.31
C ARG A 840 9.09 -0.59 37.66
N GLY A 841 9.39 -1.49 36.71
CA GLY A 841 10.43 -2.51 36.82
C GLY A 841 10.28 -3.43 38.03
N LYS A 842 11.29 -3.45 38.90
CA LYS A 842 11.45 -4.41 40.01
C LYS A 842 10.20 -4.56 40.90
N VAL A 843 9.49 -3.47 41.19
CA VAL A 843 8.30 -3.53 42.05
C VAL A 843 7.21 -4.44 41.46
N HIS A 844 7.03 -4.41 40.13
CA HIS A 844 6.07 -5.29 39.46
C HIS A 844 6.55 -6.73 39.37
N VAL A 845 7.84 -6.95 39.12
CA VAL A 845 8.45 -8.29 39.13
C VAL A 845 8.25 -8.96 40.49
N ASP A 846 8.60 -8.26 41.58
CA ASP A 846 8.44 -8.78 42.94
C ASP A 846 6.95 -9.03 43.28
N SER A 847 6.04 -8.18 42.79
CA SER A 847 4.60 -8.35 42.96
C SER A 847 4.06 -9.59 42.23
N PHE A 848 4.51 -9.82 40.99
CA PHE A 848 4.12 -10.99 40.19
C PHE A 848 4.53 -12.30 40.88
N HIS A 849 5.80 -12.42 41.29
CA HIS A 849 6.26 -13.64 41.98
C HIS A 849 5.54 -13.86 43.31
N ARG A 850 5.28 -12.79 44.08
CA ARG A 850 4.50 -12.89 45.32
C ARG A 850 3.08 -13.40 45.05
N GLN A 851 2.42 -12.97 43.98
CA GLN A 851 1.10 -13.47 43.60
C GLN A 851 1.14 -14.98 43.31
N MET A 852 2.17 -15.44 42.60
CA MET A 852 2.38 -16.87 42.30
C MET A 852 2.70 -17.70 43.55
N GLU A 853 3.48 -17.18 44.49
CA GLU A 853 3.78 -17.84 45.76
C GLU A 853 2.52 -18.01 46.63
N LEU A 854 1.64 -17.01 46.64
CA LEU A 854 0.43 -16.99 47.46
C LEU A 854 -0.73 -17.83 46.90
N ALA A 855 -0.70 -18.19 45.61
CA ALA A 855 -1.71 -19.05 44.99
C ALA A 855 -1.66 -20.48 45.56
N LYS A 856 -2.80 -20.96 46.09
CA LYS A 856 -2.96 -22.24 46.79
C LYS A 856 -4.17 -23.00 46.30
#